data_AF-A0A6N4AA55-F1
#
_entry.id   AF-A0A6N4AA55-F1
#
_cell.length_a   1.000
_cell.length_b   1.000
_cell.length_c   1.000
_cell.angle_alpha   90.00
_cell.angle_beta   90.00
_cell.angle_gamma   90.00
#
_symmetry.space_group_name_H-M   'P 1'
#
loop_
_entity.id
_entity.type
_entity.pdbx_description
1 polymer ?
#
loop_
_entity_poly.entity_id
_entity_poly.type
_entity_poly.pdbx_seq_one_letter_code
_entity_poly.pdbx_strand_id
1 'polypeptide(L)'
;MNESLKLRQILNNSKIGLLDKVNFVKTEIKPIDFFKTFNNNRILKQVLNKNLFPQKLDHIKINEPFNFTNNFEAEFQWVATKILFNTEQINQFVTLKEDFEIAILKNEYEKAKNIVEKTISNYGHSLWSIESELHIAEDEIGSSENWQKLSNYLRTIDNPFYEFCINASSKKIENSISFESYVNQVQNDIDIINANILIKDFFVFNNFKLANYNYDFSDLRSVIYISNLFSIFDQYNTIIDIIIFNLNNKEVIYNATFKSFISKLIATGNTDSRVININNYLSQDHFIENKNWVRINEIFETYYEGNFVQALQSSKDFILEYPLEFEVYEIYTKSLINLNKNFESIDIKPVSSILFDIYNFLQFKKEYEKYGKKLLKHALKYSNSILGFQIMEFLSNIDNNKTNLLKYSFYSNTYKITTQKIENNFSEELDQYFNRYNYYSYKKILHGIKNAEYNKFKTKDILLQINAEVTHLYNNKDFIKVINTIKKQKSACISINYYKERFIFFLFNSYLGENNIVEALNLFGTLFFDDETFYLKINFRELYDQTFKEENKFKYVDNINSLILASLYQSEYNLYEILDEFLCSQNYDIQDIINLKDIKQDVIVYLLHKICTIDTIKYFFGRINDAEEFRLNILSHLIKIDEINKKSYQEEVDEINKKISVRNVIKEVNKGRLFVDIDKLKEQLIEKYNDDFNRLLRIVGEKKNNNLVGFNASKPRNWETSLKEQIQDDLNSYNEADFIAFKNIYYEVREQFLFSKEYGLDSSLSTRIRHGALENQIRSVFENLNLVTTKLAGEYIDSEYWNSQNLDFENLQVIQNQIKSFSKSVDELSSALKNNIIQISHEKINNVYAGFNYGTNDEKLYMFYLEFFDKFQSTEETIDLLLNHLSTTTNFIICSDIGNFLKDTVFKEFEKIVQQFISQLPNNLPNEIYLLEKLNQSLTNLQFSLDEISEWFWLETSSSSQLLLLEDVINASIEITQRLYNTIQIDYDLRINEKQMLVYSSLIYVFNILFSNAIIHSGLDETIKIEIDVSVFEEKYVRIDVKNNFSSNNNLNSKNLKEVKENWTDLKNIERSNVEGESGFHKIKRIMIYEAKCITDKFDYEITDNHVNISLFLIYNKT
;
A
#
# COMPACT_ATOMS: atom_id res chain seq x y z
N MET A 1 -50.16 17.62 5.32
CA MET A 1 -50.51 18.96 4.79
C MET A 1 -50.27 18.97 3.28
N ASN A 2 -51.06 19.73 2.52
CA ASN A 2 -51.01 19.71 1.06
C ASN A 2 -49.72 20.40 0.55
N GLU A 3 -48.87 19.75 -0.24
CA GLU A 3 -47.62 20.38 -0.72
C GLU A 3 -47.90 21.58 -1.62
N SER A 4 -49.03 21.57 -2.31
CA SER A 4 -49.55 22.73 -3.05
C SER A 4 -49.83 23.95 -2.15
N LEU A 5 -50.11 23.77 -0.84
CA LEU A 5 -50.24 24.88 0.12
C LEU A 5 -48.86 25.43 0.52
N LYS A 6 -47.89 24.57 0.87
CA LYS A 6 -46.50 24.99 1.14
C LYS A 6 -45.91 25.75 -0.04
N LEU A 7 -46.01 25.19 -1.25
CA LEU A 7 -45.50 25.81 -2.47
C LEU A 7 -46.18 27.16 -2.74
N ARG A 8 -47.51 27.27 -2.55
CA ARG A 8 -48.22 28.56 -2.67
C ARG A 8 -47.75 29.58 -1.62
N GLN A 9 -47.46 29.16 -0.39
CA GLN A 9 -46.92 30.04 0.65
C GLN A 9 -45.53 30.58 0.29
N ILE A 10 -44.62 29.72 -0.20
CA ILE A 10 -43.29 30.12 -0.68
C ILE A 10 -43.40 31.09 -1.86
N LEU A 11 -44.20 30.74 -2.88
CA LEU A 11 -44.35 31.54 -4.10
C LEU A 11 -44.98 32.91 -3.84
N ASN A 12 -46.05 32.97 -3.03
CA ASN A 12 -46.82 34.19 -2.81
C ASN A 12 -46.19 35.13 -1.76
N ASN A 13 -45.15 34.70 -1.03
CA ASN A 13 -44.48 35.58 -0.07
C ASN A 13 -43.68 36.67 -0.82
N SER A 14 -44.13 37.92 -0.74
CA SER A 14 -43.48 39.07 -1.38
C SER A 14 -42.21 39.56 -0.67
N LYS A 15 -41.93 39.08 0.55
CA LYS A 15 -40.73 39.45 1.33
C LYS A 15 -39.50 38.59 1.02
N ILE A 16 -39.64 37.56 0.19
CA ILE A 16 -38.61 36.55 -0.08
C ILE A 16 -38.12 36.71 -1.53
N GLY A 17 -36.80 36.74 -1.75
CA GLY A 17 -36.18 36.86 -3.07
C GLY A 17 -36.45 35.66 -3.98
N LEU A 18 -36.18 35.79 -5.28
CA LEU A 18 -36.34 34.66 -6.20
C LEU A 18 -35.38 33.50 -5.90
N LEU A 19 -34.14 33.81 -5.51
CA LEU A 19 -33.12 32.82 -5.13
C LEU A 19 -33.52 32.10 -3.83
N ASP A 20 -33.92 32.85 -2.81
CA ASP A 20 -34.47 32.31 -1.57
C ASP A 20 -35.69 31.41 -1.83
N LYS A 21 -36.60 31.78 -2.75
CA LYS A 21 -37.75 30.93 -3.12
C LYS A 21 -37.31 29.60 -3.73
N VAL A 22 -36.28 29.59 -4.56
CA VAL A 22 -35.69 28.35 -5.09
C VAL A 22 -35.05 27.54 -3.95
N ASN A 23 -34.33 28.19 -3.03
CA ASN A 23 -33.73 27.57 -1.85
C ASN A 23 -34.80 26.92 -0.93
N PHE A 24 -35.89 27.64 -0.62
CA PHE A 24 -37.02 27.11 0.13
C PHE A 24 -37.72 25.95 -0.59
N VAL A 25 -37.77 25.94 -1.94
CA VAL A 25 -38.26 24.75 -2.66
C VAL A 25 -37.35 23.56 -2.41
N LYS A 26 -36.02 23.73 -2.39
CA LYS A 26 -35.06 22.66 -2.08
C LYS A 26 -35.23 22.09 -0.66
N THR A 27 -35.56 22.93 0.33
CA THR A 27 -35.63 22.52 1.74
C THR A 27 -37.02 22.11 2.23
N GLU A 28 -38.11 22.64 1.65
CA GLU A 28 -39.48 22.47 2.20
C GLU A 28 -40.41 21.56 1.38
N ILE A 29 -40.09 21.30 0.11
CA ILE A 29 -40.85 20.45 -0.83
C ILE A 29 -40.17 19.09 -0.93
N LYS A 30 -40.91 18.02 -1.22
CA LYS A 30 -40.28 16.70 -1.37
C LYS A 30 -39.40 16.61 -2.63
N PRO A 31 -38.25 15.90 -2.57
CA PRO A 31 -37.35 15.73 -3.72
C PRO A 31 -38.03 15.21 -4.99
N ILE A 32 -38.95 14.25 -4.85
CA ILE A 32 -39.66 13.64 -5.99
C ILE A 32 -40.59 14.63 -6.74
N ASP A 33 -41.01 15.71 -6.08
CA ASP A 33 -41.88 16.73 -6.67
C ASP A 33 -41.09 17.94 -7.23
N PHE A 34 -39.75 17.98 -7.13
CA PHE A 34 -38.91 19.08 -7.65
C PHE A 34 -39.14 19.33 -9.15
N PHE A 35 -38.96 18.31 -10.00
CA PHE A 35 -39.13 18.45 -11.45
C PHE A 35 -40.50 19.03 -11.82
N LYS A 36 -41.57 18.52 -11.22
CA LYS A 36 -42.94 18.99 -11.41
C LYS A 36 -43.13 20.43 -10.91
N THR A 37 -42.54 20.76 -9.77
CA THR A 37 -42.60 22.09 -9.14
C THR A 37 -41.96 23.15 -10.01
N PHE A 38 -40.73 22.92 -10.48
CA PHE A 38 -40.02 23.84 -11.36
C PHE A 38 -40.64 23.88 -12.76
N ASN A 39 -41.07 22.76 -13.34
CA ASN A 39 -41.66 22.77 -14.67
C ASN A 39 -42.98 23.57 -14.74
N ASN A 40 -43.76 23.58 -13.65
CA ASN A 40 -44.98 24.37 -13.53
C ASN A 40 -44.74 25.87 -13.24
N ASN A 41 -43.50 26.29 -12.93
CA ASN A 41 -43.17 27.69 -12.66
C ASN A 41 -41.98 28.16 -13.52
N ARG A 42 -42.29 28.80 -14.65
CA ARG A 42 -41.31 29.30 -15.62
C ARG A 42 -40.22 30.21 -15.00
N ILE A 43 -40.58 31.03 -14.01
CA ILE A 43 -39.62 31.95 -13.37
C ILE A 43 -38.63 31.17 -12.51
N LEU A 44 -39.11 30.26 -11.65
CA LEU A 44 -38.20 29.41 -10.85
C LEU A 44 -37.35 28.50 -11.74
N LYS A 45 -37.90 27.97 -12.84
CA LYS A 45 -37.14 27.19 -13.84
C LYS A 45 -36.01 28.00 -14.48
N GLN A 46 -36.25 29.28 -14.81
CA GLN A 46 -35.22 30.19 -15.33
C GLN A 46 -34.12 30.49 -14.30
N VAL A 47 -34.47 30.62 -13.01
CA VAL A 47 -33.49 30.80 -11.93
C VAL A 47 -32.66 29.53 -11.73
N LEU A 48 -33.29 28.35 -11.74
CA LEU A 48 -32.61 27.05 -11.60
C LEU A 48 -31.62 26.74 -12.74
N ASN A 49 -31.94 27.18 -13.96
CA ASN A 49 -31.11 27.00 -15.16
C ASN A 49 -30.15 28.18 -15.43
N LYS A 50 -30.05 29.17 -14.52
CA LYS A 50 -29.12 30.30 -14.66
C LYS A 50 -27.66 29.79 -14.57
N ASN A 51 -26.76 30.40 -15.33
CA ASN A 51 -25.30 30.17 -15.31
C ASN A 51 -24.81 28.73 -15.66
N LEU A 52 -25.68 27.80 -16.10
CA LEU A 52 -25.30 26.44 -16.49
C LEU A 52 -24.31 26.32 -17.67
N PHE A 53 -24.11 27.41 -18.43
CA PHE A 53 -23.40 27.48 -19.71
C PHE A 53 -22.49 28.74 -19.78
N PRO A 54 -21.38 28.81 -19.02
CA PRO A 54 -20.57 30.03 -18.89
C PRO A 54 -19.82 30.36 -20.19
N GLN A 55 -20.27 31.40 -20.89
CA GLN A 55 -19.82 31.75 -22.25
C GLN A 55 -18.40 32.33 -22.36
N LYS A 56 -17.73 32.59 -21.24
CA LYS A 56 -16.35 33.09 -21.19
C LYS A 56 -15.68 32.60 -19.90
N LEU A 57 -14.35 32.57 -19.88
CA LEU A 57 -13.55 32.20 -18.71
C LEU A 57 -13.75 33.16 -17.52
N ASP A 58 -13.79 34.47 -17.75
CA ASP A 58 -14.11 35.50 -16.74
C ASP A 58 -15.59 35.48 -16.28
N HIS A 59 -16.45 34.78 -17.04
CA HIS A 59 -17.84 34.50 -16.70
C HIS A 59 -18.03 33.14 -16.02
N ILE A 60 -16.97 32.36 -15.77
CA ILE A 60 -17.03 31.16 -14.91
C ILE A 60 -17.29 31.63 -13.49
N LYS A 61 -18.57 31.66 -13.13
CA LYS A 61 -19.07 32.07 -11.83
C LYS A 61 -19.83 30.93 -11.18
N ILE A 62 -19.68 30.85 -9.87
CA ILE A 62 -20.46 30.02 -8.96
C ILE A 62 -21.95 30.10 -9.32
N ASN A 63 -22.56 28.95 -9.62
CA ASN A 63 -24.00 28.79 -9.45
C ASN A 63 -24.30 28.88 -7.96
N GLU A 64 -25.11 29.85 -7.50
CA GLU A 64 -25.40 30.01 -6.07
C GLU A 64 -25.79 28.67 -5.42
N PRO A 65 -25.02 28.17 -4.44
CA PRO A 65 -25.25 26.84 -3.90
C PRO A 65 -26.40 26.91 -2.89
N PHE A 66 -27.59 26.59 -3.40
CA PHE A 66 -28.78 26.29 -2.59
C PHE A 66 -28.43 25.31 -1.46
N ASN A 67 -28.94 25.59 -0.26
CA ASN A 67 -28.53 24.95 1.01
C ASN A 67 -28.26 23.45 0.87
N PHE A 68 -27.14 22.98 1.43
CA PHE A 68 -26.92 21.56 1.60
C PHE A 68 -27.99 20.98 2.53
N THR A 69 -28.77 20.04 2.01
CA THR A 69 -29.91 19.44 2.72
C THR A 69 -29.50 18.28 3.63
N ASN A 70 -28.26 17.81 3.50
CA ASN A 70 -27.78 16.54 4.08
C ASN A 70 -28.70 15.34 3.78
N ASN A 71 -29.33 15.32 2.60
CA ASN A 71 -30.22 14.25 2.16
C ASN A 71 -29.89 13.88 0.71
N PHE A 72 -29.47 12.62 0.49
CA PHE A 72 -29.08 12.14 -0.83
C PHE A 72 -30.18 12.31 -1.89
N GLU A 73 -31.42 11.94 -1.59
CA GLU A 73 -32.52 12.07 -2.56
C GLU A 73 -32.77 13.53 -2.94
N ALA A 74 -32.65 14.46 -2.00
CA ALA A 74 -32.79 15.89 -2.25
C ALA A 74 -31.67 16.43 -3.14
N GLU A 75 -30.40 16.16 -2.81
CA GLU A 75 -29.27 16.59 -3.65
C GLU A 75 -29.32 15.93 -5.05
N PHE A 76 -29.60 14.62 -5.11
CA PHE A 76 -29.71 13.87 -6.37
C PHE A 76 -30.85 14.39 -7.25
N GLN A 77 -32.08 14.50 -6.73
CA GLN A 77 -33.23 14.98 -7.51
C GLN A 77 -33.07 16.44 -7.95
N TRP A 78 -32.29 17.24 -7.22
CA TRP A 78 -31.98 18.61 -7.59
C TRP A 78 -31.14 18.67 -8.89
N VAL A 79 -30.02 17.96 -8.93
CA VAL A 79 -29.16 17.90 -10.13
C VAL A 79 -29.85 17.13 -11.26
N ALA A 80 -30.51 16.01 -10.96
CA ALA A 80 -31.31 15.26 -11.92
C ALA A 80 -32.40 16.14 -12.57
N THR A 81 -33.07 17.03 -11.82
CA THR A 81 -34.05 17.97 -12.36
C THR A 81 -33.42 18.95 -13.35
N LYS A 82 -32.24 19.49 -13.06
CA LYS A 82 -31.48 20.35 -14.00
C LYS A 82 -31.14 19.60 -15.28
N ILE A 83 -30.60 18.38 -15.17
CA ILE A 83 -30.23 17.54 -16.32
C ILE A 83 -31.48 17.24 -17.18
N LEU A 84 -32.60 16.85 -16.56
CA LEU A 84 -33.86 16.55 -17.24
C LEU A 84 -34.51 17.78 -17.92
N PHE A 85 -34.11 19.01 -17.57
CA PHE A 85 -34.54 20.22 -18.28
C PHE A 85 -33.65 20.61 -19.46
N ASN A 86 -32.48 19.98 -19.62
CA ASN A 86 -31.49 20.31 -20.64
C ASN A 86 -31.04 19.05 -21.42
N THR A 87 -31.92 18.05 -21.56
CA THR A 87 -31.57 16.74 -22.18
C THR A 87 -31.13 16.86 -23.64
N GLU A 88 -31.66 17.83 -24.38
CA GLU A 88 -31.23 18.12 -25.75
C GLU A 88 -29.74 18.49 -25.80
N GLN A 89 -29.30 19.40 -24.92
CA GLN A 89 -27.92 19.83 -24.79
C GLN A 89 -27.03 18.69 -24.28
N ILE A 90 -27.52 17.89 -23.33
CA ILE A 90 -26.80 16.69 -22.83
C ILE A 90 -26.57 15.67 -23.95
N ASN A 91 -27.58 15.38 -24.77
CA ASN A 91 -27.45 14.39 -25.84
C ASN A 91 -26.50 14.89 -26.94
N GLN A 92 -26.54 16.19 -27.27
CA GLN A 92 -25.57 16.83 -28.17
C GLN A 92 -24.14 16.79 -27.61
N PHE A 93 -23.97 17.05 -26.31
CA PHE A 93 -22.69 16.95 -25.62
C PHE A 93 -22.11 15.52 -25.61
N VAL A 94 -22.94 14.50 -25.35
CA VAL A 94 -22.51 13.09 -25.38
C VAL A 94 -21.93 12.74 -26.76
N THR A 95 -22.56 13.17 -27.86
CA THR A 95 -22.03 12.96 -29.22
C THR A 95 -20.72 13.70 -29.45
N LEU A 96 -20.64 14.99 -29.08
CA LEU A 96 -19.41 15.79 -29.23
C LEU A 96 -18.24 15.24 -28.39
N LYS A 97 -18.53 14.69 -27.21
CA LYS A 97 -17.56 14.03 -26.34
C LYS A 97 -17.01 12.75 -26.98
N GLU A 98 -17.88 11.91 -27.54
CA GLU A 98 -17.47 10.70 -28.28
C GLU A 98 -16.60 11.07 -29.50
N ASP A 99 -17.03 12.04 -30.30
CA ASP A 99 -16.28 12.51 -31.49
C ASP A 99 -14.90 13.07 -31.12
N PHE A 100 -14.80 13.81 -30.00
CA PHE A 100 -13.53 14.34 -29.47
C PHE A 100 -12.60 13.22 -29.03
N GLU A 101 -13.10 12.26 -28.23
CA GLU A 101 -12.30 11.14 -27.73
C GLU A 101 -11.76 10.27 -28.87
N ILE A 102 -12.57 10.03 -29.92
CA ILE A 102 -12.12 9.36 -31.15
C ILE A 102 -11.04 10.18 -31.87
N ALA A 103 -11.21 11.50 -31.99
CA ALA A 103 -10.24 12.37 -32.67
C ALA A 103 -8.89 12.39 -31.96
N ILE A 104 -8.87 12.48 -30.61
CA ILE A 104 -7.64 12.40 -29.80
C ILE A 104 -6.93 11.07 -30.04
N LEU A 105 -7.64 9.93 -29.93
CA LEU A 105 -7.02 8.62 -30.12
C LEU A 105 -6.42 8.46 -31.52
N LYS A 106 -7.06 9.01 -32.56
CA LYS A 106 -6.56 9.00 -33.95
C LYS A 106 -5.45 10.02 -34.24
N ASN A 107 -5.06 10.87 -33.29
CA ASN A 107 -4.17 12.03 -33.48
C ASN A 107 -4.74 13.08 -34.48
N GLU A 108 -6.06 13.15 -34.62
CA GLU A 108 -6.76 14.14 -35.45
C GLU A 108 -6.90 15.48 -34.68
N TYR A 109 -5.79 16.04 -34.19
CA TYR A 109 -5.80 17.16 -33.23
C TYR A 109 -6.56 18.40 -33.72
N GLU A 110 -6.41 18.79 -34.99
CA GLU A 110 -7.18 19.89 -35.59
C GLU A 110 -8.69 19.66 -35.52
N LYS A 111 -9.15 18.42 -35.74
CA LYS A 111 -10.57 18.06 -35.61
C LYS A 111 -10.99 18.09 -34.14
N ALA A 112 -10.14 17.61 -33.22
CA ALA A 112 -10.38 17.70 -31.78
C ALA A 112 -10.55 19.16 -31.31
N LYS A 113 -9.67 20.09 -31.74
CA LYS A 113 -9.81 21.54 -31.50
C LYS A 113 -11.16 22.06 -31.98
N ASN A 114 -11.50 21.81 -33.25
CA ASN A 114 -12.77 22.25 -33.84
C ASN A 114 -14.01 21.73 -33.06
N ILE A 115 -13.95 20.51 -32.52
CA ILE A 115 -15.04 19.95 -31.68
C ILE A 115 -15.14 20.68 -30.33
N VAL A 116 -14.00 20.94 -29.68
CA VAL A 116 -13.95 21.67 -28.40
C VAL A 116 -14.40 23.12 -28.57
N GLU A 117 -13.91 23.82 -29.60
CA GLU A 117 -14.32 25.18 -29.95
C GLU A 117 -15.83 25.26 -30.24
N LYS A 118 -16.38 24.33 -31.02
CA LYS A 118 -17.82 24.22 -31.28
C LYS A 118 -18.63 23.94 -30.01
N THR A 119 -18.07 23.19 -29.06
CA THR A 119 -18.72 22.93 -27.77
C THR A 119 -18.75 24.22 -26.93
N ILE A 120 -17.63 24.93 -26.85
CA ILE A 120 -17.50 26.21 -26.14
C ILE A 120 -18.40 27.28 -26.78
N SER A 121 -18.44 27.40 -28.11
CA SER A 121 -19.25 28.42 -28.80
C SER A 121 -20.75 28.24 -28.62
N ASN A 122 -21.20 26.99 -28.46
CA ASN A 122 -22.63 26.66 -28.39
C ASN A 122 -23.14 26.56 -26.94
N TYR A 123 -22.27 26.14 -26.01
CA TYR A 123 -22.67 25.76 -24.65
C TYR A 123 -21.76 26.36 -23.56
N GLY A 124 -20.73 27.13 -23.91
CA GLY A 124 -19.79 27.72 -22.96
C GLY A 124 -18.76 26.72 -22.43
N HIS A 125 -17.94 27.19 -21.49
CA HIS A 125 -16.88 26.40 -20.89
C HIS A 125 -17.42 25.40 -19.84
N SER A 126 -16.69 24.32 -19.67
CA SER A 126 -16.89 23.24 -18.68
C SER A 126 -15.52 22.77 -18.19
N LEU A 127 -15.47 22.03 -17.08
CA LEU A 127 -14.22 21.34 -16.71
C LEU A 127 -13.81 20.37 -17.82
N TRP A 128 -14.78 19.65 -18.41
CA TRP A 128 -14.54 18.80 -19.58
C TRP A 128 -13.83 19.54 -20.72
N SER A 129 -14.33 20.71 -21.15
CA SER A 129 -13.75 21.42 -22.30
C SER A 129 -12.36 21.99 -22.00
N ILE A 130 -12.13 22.47 -20.77
CA ILE A 130 -10.82 22.99 -20.35
C ILE A 130 -9.80 21.85 -20.31
N GLU A 131 -10.17 20.70 -19.76
CA GLU A 131 -9.35 19.49 -19.79
C GLU A 131 -9.07 19.02 -21.22
N SER A 132 -10.07 19.07 -22.11
CA SER A 132 -9.88 18.73 -23.52
C SER A 132 -8.86 19.64 -24.23
N GLU A 133 -8.84 20.94 -23.93
CA GLU A 133 -7.81 21.86 -24.44
C GLU A 133 -6.41 21.51 -23.89
N LEU A 134 -6.29 21.14 -22.60
CA LEU A 134 -5.04 20.69 -21.99
C LEU A 134 -4.54 19.36 -22.59
N HIS A 135 -5.45 18.44 -22.93
CA HIS A 135 -5.13 17.17 -23.58
C HIS A 135 -4.57 17.37 -24.99
N ILE A 136 -5.21 18.25 -25.79
CA ILE A 136 -4.70 18.61 -27.12
C ILE A 136 -3.30 19.22 -27.00
N ALA A 137 -3.10 20.16 -26.07
CA ALA A 137 -1.82 20.83 -25.85
C ALA A 137 -0.68 19.85 -25.52
N GLU A 138 -0.92 18.91 -24.60
CA GLU A 138 0.07 17.88 -24.22
C GLU A 138 0.39 16.93 -25.38
N ASP A 139 -0.59 16.50 -26.17
CA ASP A 139 -0.39 15.46 -27.19
C ASP A 139 0.13 16.00 -28.53
N GLU A 140 -0.23 17.24 -28.89
CA GLU A 140 0.19 17.86 -30.14
C GLU A 140 1.56 18.55 -30.03
N ILE A 141 1.81 19.27 -28.92
CA ILE A 141 2.99 20.13 -28.74
C ILE A 141 3.87 19.67 -27.57
N GLY A 142 3.25 19.21 -26.47
CA GLY A 142 3.94 18.74 -25.28
C GLY A 142 3.68 19.59 -24.04
N SER A 143 4.29 19.19 -22.92
CA SER A 143 3.96 19.71 -21.59
C SER A 143 4.17 21.22 -21.42
N SER A 144 5.03 21.86 -22.22
CA SER A 144 5.19 23.32 -22.23
C SER A 144 3.90 24.07 -22.63
N GLU A 145 3.20 23.63 -23.67
CA GLU A 145 1.92 24.24 -24.08
C GLU A 145 0.83 23.96 -23.04
N ASN A 146 0.81 22.75 -22.47
CA ASN A 146 -0.09 22.38 -21.37
C ASN A 146 0.10 23.34 -20.16
N TRP A 147 1.34 23.62 -19.74
CA TRP A 147 1.62 24.58 -18.67
C TRP A 147 1.29 26.03 -19.04
N GLN A 148 1.49 26.45 -20.29
CA GLN A 148 1.09 27.78 -20.76
C GLN A 148 -0.44 27.94 -20.74
N LYS A 149 -1.19 26.93 -21.23
CA LYS A 149 -2.65 26.86 -21.14
C LYS A 149 -3.12 26.90 -19.68
N LEU A 150 -2.57 26.06 -18.81
CA LEU A 150 -2.83 26.08 -17.35
C LEU A 150 -2.61 27.48 -16.77
N SER A 151 -1.45 28.09 -17.02
CA SER A 151 -1.12 29.43 -16.52
C SER A 151 -2.09 30.51 -17.05
N ASN A 152 -2.64 30.36 -18.25
CA ASN A 152 -3.64 31.27 -18.79
C ASN A 152 -5.01 31.09 -18.13
N TYR A 153 -5.44 29.86 -17.83
CA TYR A 153 -6.66 29.63 -17.04
C TYR A 153 -6.51 30.17 -15.61
N LEU A 154 -5.41 29.89 -14.91
CA LEU A 154 -5.14 30.38 -13.55
C LEU A 154 -5.01 31.91 -13.45
N ARG A 155 -4.76 32.60 -14.57
CA ARG A 155 -4.78 34.09 -14.66
C ARG A 155 -6.16 34.68 -14.92
N THR A 156 -7.05 33.91 -15.52
CA THR A 156 -8.33 34.41 -16.08
C THR A 156 -9.53 33.96 -15.25
N ILE A 157 -9.44 32.79 -14.62
CA ILE A 157 -10.48 32.22 -13.78
C ILE A 157 -10.17 32.57 -12.32
N ASP A 158 -10.98 33.46 -11.76
CA ASP A 158 -10.96 33.84 -10.35
C ASP A 158 -11.92 32.93 -9.56
N ASN A 159 -11.55 31.66 -9.39
CA ASN A 159 -12.34 30.68 -8.65
C ASN A 159 -11.50 29.49 -8.12
N PRO A 160 -11.35 29.33 -6.79
CA PRO A 160 -10.53 28.28 -6.18
C PRO A 160 -10.90 26.84 -6.56
N PHE A 161 -12.18 26.53 -6.80
CA PHE A 161 -12.63 25.18 -7.15
C PHE A 161 -12.24 24.83 -8.59
N TYR A 162 -12.41 25.76 -9.53
CA TYR A 162 -11.96 25.56 -10.91
C TYR A 162 -10.43 25.53 -10.97
N GLU A 163 -9.73 26.44 -10.30
CA GLU A 163 -8.26 26.44 -10.24
C GLU A 163 -7.70 25.08 -9.78
N PHE A 164 -8.24 24.51 -8.70
CA PHE A 164 -7.85 23.19 -8.20
C PHE A 164 -8.10 22.10 -9.24
N CYS A 165 -9.32 22.01 -9.78
CA CYS A 165 -9.69 20.99 -10.76
C CYS A 165 -8.89 21.09 -12.05
N ILE A 166 -8.53 22.30 -12.50
CA ILE A 166 -7.74 22.54 -13.71
C ILE A 166 -6.26 22.21 -13.46
N ASN A 167 -5.70 22.57 -12.31
CA ASN A 167 -4.36 22.17 -11.89
C ASN A 167 -4.21 20.64 -11.87
N ALA A 168 -5.12 19.93 -11.20
CA ALA A 168 -5.12 18.47 -11.19
C ALA A 168 -5.35 17.87 -12.59
N SER A 169 -6.14 18.52 -13.44
CA SER A 169 -6.39 18.06 -14.82
C SER A 169 -5.23 18.29 -15.77
N SER A 170 -4.40 19.32 -15.55
CA SER A 170 -3.12 19.46 -16.24
C SER A 170 -2.16 18.34 -15.78
N LYS A 171 -1.94 18.19 -14.46
CA LYS A 171 -1.04 17.18 -13.88
C LYS A 171 -1.32 15.75 -14.36
N LYS A 172 -2.60 15.31 -14.40
CA LYS A 172 -2.93 13.91 -14.79
C LYS A 172 -2.60 13.58 -16.25
N ILE A 173 -2.70 14.58 -17.12
CA ILE A 173 -2.48 14.48 -18.56
C ILE A 173 -0.98 14.45 -18.90
N GLU A 174 -0.16 15.23 -18.18
CA GLU A 174 1.30 15.35 -18.39
C GLU A 174 1.98 13.99 -18.56
N ASN A 175 2.68 13.77 -19.67
CA ASN A 175 3.26 12.46 -19.99
C ASN A 175 4.36 12.03 -18.99
N SER A 176 5.00 12.99 -18.30
CA SER A 176 6.03 12.73 -17.28
C SER A 176 5.48 12.29 -15.92
N ILE A 177 4.25 12.67 -15.54
CA ILE A 177 3.76 12.38 -14.17
C ILE A 177 3.23 10.93 -14.10
N SER A 178 3.85 10.07 -13.28
CA SER A 178 3.39 8.69 -13.04
C SER A 178 2.02 8.62 -12.35
N PHE A 179 1.38 7.45 -12.33
CA PHE A 179 0.11 7.27 -11.63
C PHE A 179 0.27 7.58 -10.13
N GLU A 180 1.34 7.06 -9.53
CA GLU A 180 1.67 7.18 -8.13
C GLU A 180 2.05 8.61 -7.76
N SER A 181 2.84 9.31 -8.58
CA SER A 181 3.18 10.72 -8.32
C SER A 181 1.96 11.63 -8.37
N TYR A 182 1.07 11.44 -9.36
CA TYR A 182 -0.20 12.19 -9.43
C TYR A 182 -1.03 12.02 -8.15
N VAL A 183 -1.20 10.77 -7.67
CA VAL A 183 -1.96 10.49 -6.45
C VAL A 183 -1.35 11.19 -5.24
N ASN A 184 -0.03 11.09 -5.03
CA ASN A 184 0.65 11.72 -3.90
C ASN A 184 0.51 13.25 -3.94
N GLN A 185 0.78 13.89 -5.08
CA GLN A 185 0.73 15.35 -5.21
C GLN A 185 -0.68 15.91 -4.99
N VAL A 186 -1.71 15.29 -5.58
CA VAL A 186 -3.08 15.79 -5.42
C VAL A 186 -3.62 15.50 -4.02
N GLN A 187 -3.21 14.39 -3.38
CA GLN A 187 -3.56 14.13 -1.99
C GLN A 187 -2.94 15.18 -1.07
N ASN A 188 -1.66 15.52 -1.27
CA ASN A 188 -0.99 16.61 -0.55
C ASN A 188 -1.67 17.97 -0.78
N ASP A 189 -2.09 18.29 -2.01
CA ASP A 189 -2.87 19.50 -2.31
C ASP A 189 -4.21 19.54 -1.51
N ILE A 190 -4.90 18.39 -1.33
CA ILE A 190 -6.16 18.27 -0.54
C ILE A 190 -5.91 18.38 0.97
N ASP A 191 -4.82 17.81 1.47
CA ASP A 191 -4.51 17.80 2.90
C ASP A 191 -4.06 19.15 3.43
N ILE A 192 -3.35 19.93 2.60
CA ILE A 192 -2.94 21.32 2.89
C ILE A 192 -4.14 22.27 2.95
N ILE A 193 -5.19 22.00 2.19
CA ILE A 193 -6.38 22.86 2.11
C ILE A 193 -7.21 22.78 3.40
N ASN A 194 -7.33 23.93 4.08
CA ASN A 194 -8.26 24.14 5.18
C ASN A 194 -9.69 24.36 4.65
N ALA A 195 -10.32 23.28 4.22
CA ALA A 195 -11.72 23.23 3.80
C ALA A 195 -12.48 22.14 4.56
N ASN A 196 -13.78 22.36 4.77
CA ASN A 196 -14.64 21.36 5.38
C ASN A 196 -14.76 20.07 4.56
N ILE A 197 -15.30 19.05 5.24
CA ILE A 197 -15.43 17.68 4.76
C ILE A 197 -16.19 17.54 3.43
N LEU A 198 -17.19 18.39 3.15
CA LEU A 198 -17.97 18.34 1.91
C LEU A 198 -17.12 18.68 0.68
N ILE A 199 -16.14 19.57 0.86
CA ILE A 199 -15.23 20.03 -0.19
C ILE A 199 -14.13 18.99 -0.41
N LYS A 200 -13.61 18.39 0.67
CA LYS A 200 -12.61 17.31 0.58
C LYS A 200 -13.16 16.07 -0.13
N ASP A 201 -14.36 15.61 0.22
CA ASP A 201 -15.07 14.53 -0.50
C ASP A 201 -15.15 14.80 -2.01
N PHE A 202 -15.50 16.02 -2.41
CA PHE A 202 -15.59 16.40 -3.82
C PHE A 202 -14.22 16.32 -4.53
N PHE A 203 -13.15 16.85 -3.95
CA PHE A 203 -11.83 16.80 -4.58
C PHE A 203 -11.26 15.38 -4.62
N VAL A 204 -11.46 14.58 -3.58
CA VAL A 204 -11.11 13.15 -3.59
C VAL A 204 -11.86 12.44 -4.71
N PHE A 205 -13.19 12.60 -4.79
CA PHE A 205 -13.98 11.93 -5.84
C PHE A 205 -13.59 12.40 -7.24
N ASN A 206 -13.43 13.71 -7.47
CA ASN A 206 -13.12 14.24 -8.79
C ASN A 206 -11.80 13.70 -9.35
N ASN A 207 -10.78 13.53 -8.50
CA ASN A 207 -9.42 13.20 -8.91
C ASN A 207 -9.08 11.70 -8.76
N PHE A 208 -9.73 10.99 -7.82
CA PHE A 208 -9.40 9.60 -7.48
C PHE A 208 -10.52 8.60 -7.80
N LYS A 209 -11.46 8.93 -8.70
CA LYS A 209 -12.47 8.00 -9.27
C LYS A 209 -11.93 6.63 -9.69
N LEU A 210 -10.69 6.56 -10.18
CA LEU A 210 -10.03 5.31 -10.61
C LEU A 210 -9.41 4.51 -9.45
N ALA A 211 -9.21 5.13 -8.29
CA ALA A 211 -8.82 4.45 -7.06
C ALA A 211 -10.06 4.05 -6.25
N ASN A 212 -9.83 3.29 -5.17
CA ASN A 212 -10.83 3.09 -4.12
C ASN A 212 -10.40 3.94 -2.92
N TYR A 213 -11.24 4.90 -2.57
CA TYR A 213 -11.04 5.80 -1.43
C TYR A 213 -12.26 5.71 -0.51
N ASN A 214 -12.05 5.96 0.79
CA ASN A 214 -13.14 6.04 1.76
C ASN A 214 -13.64 7.49 1.83
N TYR A 215 -14.96 7.68 1.85
CA TYR A 215 -15.62 8.99 1.87
C TYR A 215 -16.38 9.17 3.17
N ASP A 216 -16.43 10.38 3.71
CA ASP A 216 -17.17 10.68 4.94
C ASP A 216 -18.68 10.58 4.71
N PHE A 217 -19.15 10.90 3.49
CA PHE A 217 -20.49 10.59 3.02
C PHE A 217 -20.46 9.39 2.08
N SER A 218 -20.79 8.20 2.60
CA SER A 218 -20.72 6.92 1.86
C SER A 218 -21.57 6.87 0.58
N ASP A 219 -22.61 7.70 0.47
CA ASP A 219 -23.48 7.82 -0.70
C ASP A 219 -23.06 8.95 -1.68
N LEU A 220 -22.02 9.72 -1.33
CA LEU A 220 -21.49 10.87 -2.06
C LEU A 220 -22.44 12.07 -2.19
N ARG A 221 -23.43 12.23 -1.29
CA ARG A 221 -24.32 13.41 -1.28
C ARG A 221 -23.58 14.75 -1.19
N SER A 222 -22.42 14.78 -0.54
CA SER A 222 -21.47 15.90 -0.47
C SER A 222 -20.96 16.30 -1.85
N VAL A 223 -20.51 15.32 -2.63
CA VAL A 223 -20.04 15.48 -4.01
C VAL A 223 -21.16 15.99 -4.91
N ILE A 224 -22.39 15.45 -4.79
CA ILE A 224 -23.55 15.96 -5.55
C ILE A 224 -23.78 17.44 -5.24
N TYR A 225 -23.72 17.82 -3.96
CA TYR A 225 -23.90 19.20 -3.52
C TYR A 225 -22.88 20.15 -4.18
N ILE A 226 -21.58 19.84 -4.08
CA ILE A 226 -20.51 20.65 -4.68
C ILE A 226 -20.56 20.63 -6.22
N SER A 227 -21.01 19.53 -6.85
CA SER A 227 -21.14 19.44 -8.31
C SER A 227 -22.04 20.51 -8.93
N ASN A 228 -22.97 21.08 -8.15
CA ASN A 228 -23.85 22.17 -8.58
C ASN A 228 -23.12 23.43 -9.05
N LEU A 229 -21.88 23.65 -8.61
CA LEU A 229 -21.06 24.83 -8.95
C LEU A 229 -20.60 24.85 -10.42
N PHE A 230 -20.58 23.68 -11.08
CA PHE A 230 -19.99 23.50 -12.41
C PHE A 230 -21.03 23.57 -13.54
N SER A 231 -20.60 23.41 -14.79
CA SER A 231 -21.50 23.38 -15.95
C SER A 231 -22.50 22.21 -15.86
N ILE A 232 -23.55 22.24 -16.67
CA ILE A 232 -24.51 21.12 -16.71
C ILE A 232 -23.87 19.81 -17.22
N PHE A 233 -22.79 19.89 -18.00
CA PHE A 233 -22.05 18.74 -18.52
C PHE A 233 -21.19 18.07 -17.43
N ASP A 234 -20.55 18.89 -16.59
CA ASP A 234 -19.76 18.41 -15.44
C ASP A 234 -20.69 17.80 -14.36
N GLN A 235 -21.86 18.43 -14.14
CA GLN A 235 -22.94 17.88 -13.30
C GLN A 235 -23.45 16.53 -13.83
N TYR A 236 -23.65 16.40 -15.15
CA TYR A 236 -24.09 15.15 -15.78
C TYR A 236 -23.08 14.02 -15.59
N ASN A 237 -21.81 14.23 -15.97
CA ASN A 237 -20.76 13.22 -15.79
C ASN A 237 -20.65 12.80 -14.32
N THR A 238 -20.62 13.76 -13.39
CA THR A 238 -20.54 13.50 -11.95
C THR A 238 -21.71 12.67 -11.44
N ILE A 239 -22.95 12.95 -11.87
CA ILE A 239 -24.13 12.16 -11.46
C ILE A 239 -24.07 10.72 -12.00
N ILE A 240 -23.64 10.51 -13.25
CA ILE A 240 -23.50 9.15 -13.80
C ILE A 240 -22.45 8.35 -13.02
N ASP A 241 -21.29 8.95 -12.72
CA ASP A 241 -20.23 8.31 -11.96
C ASP A 241 -20.69 7.95 -10.52
N ILE A 242 -21.48 8.82 -9.87
CA ILE A 242 -22.05 8.58 -8.53
C ILE A 242 -23.10 7.46 -8.53
N ILE A 243 -23.92 7.35 -9.58
CA ILE A 243 -24.85 6.21 -9.73
C ILE A 243 -24.04 4.91 -9.83
N ILE A 244 -23.00 4.87 -10.67
CA ILE A 244 -22.13 3.69 -10.83
C ILE A 244 -21.48 3.29 -9.50
N PHE A 245 -20.98 4.27 -8.73
CA PHE A 245 -20.39 4.02 -7.41
C PHE A 245 -21.39 3.39 -6.42
N ASN A 246 -22.59 3.96 -6.28
CA ASN A 246 -23.63 3.46 -5.38
C ASN A 246 -24.11 2.04 -5.79
N LEU A 247 -24.22 1.78 -7.10
CA LEU A 247 -24.57 0.45 -7.61
C LEU A 247 -23.48 -0.60 -7.34
N ASN A 248 -22.19 -0.22 -7.41
CA ASN A 248 -21.08 -1.10 -7.09
C ASN A 248 -21.06 -1.52 -5.61
N ASN A 249 -21.37 -0.59 -4.71
CA ASN A 249 -21.45 -0.83 -3.26
C ASN A 249 -22.73 -1.57 -2.84
N LYS A 250 -23.59 -1.95 -3.80
CA LYS A 250 -24.85 -2.70 -3.61
C LYS A 250 -25.85 -2.01 -2.68
N GLU A 251 -25.84 -0.67 -2.61
CA GLU A 251 -26.86 0.09 -1.87
C GLU A 251 -28.22 0.07 -2.59
N VAL A 252 -29.03 -0.96 -2.28
CA VAL A 252 -30.35 -1.18 -2.92
C VAL A 252 -31.33 -0.02 -2.72
N ILE A 253 -31.11 0.80 -1.68
CA ILE A 253 -32.00 1.88 -1.22
C ILE A 253 -32.35 2.86 -2.35
N TYR A 254 -31.38 3.21 -3.21
CA TYR A 254 -31.56 4.24 -4.23
C TYR A 254 -31.93 3.71 -5.62
N ASN A 255 -32.03 2.39 -5.81
CA ASN A 255 -32.27 1.76 -7.12
C ASN A 255 -33.55 2.28 -7.82
N ALA A 256 -34.63 2.51 -7.08
CA ALA A 256 -35.87 3.05 -7.64
C ALA A 256 -35.71 4.51 -8.14
N THR A 257 -34.97 5.32 -7.37
CA THR A 257 -34.64 6.70 -7.69
C THR A 257 -33.74 6.78 -8.94
N PHE A 258 -32.70 5.95 -9.03
CA PHE A 258 -31.85 5.84 -10.21
C PHE A 258 -32.62 5.37 -11.44
N LYS A 259 -33.45 4.31 -11.32
CA LYS A 259 -34.27 3.78 -12.43
C LYS A 259 -35.23 4.83 -12.97
N SER A 260 -35.84 5.64 -12.10
CA SER A 260 -36.74 6.75 -12.48
C SER A 260 -36.03 7.89 -13.21
N PHE A 261 -34.75 8.14 -12.95
CA PHE A 261 -33.95 9.13 -13.66
C PHE A 261 -33.44 8.60 -15.01
N ILE A 262 -32.81 7.42 -15.00
CA ILE A 262 -32.18 6.79 -16.17
C ILE A 262 -33.21 6.47 -17.27
N SER A 263 -34.39 5.95 -16.91
CA SER A 263 -35.46 5.69 -17.88
C SER A 263 -35.95 6.96 -18.59
N LYS A 264 -35.94 8.12 -17.92
CA LYS A 264 -36.28 9.42 -18.54
C LYS A 264 -35.21 9.88 -19.51
N LEU A 265 -33.92 9.69 -19.19
CA LEU A 265 -32.82 10.01 -20.11
C LEU A 265 -32.93 9.19 -21.40
N ILE A 266 -33.13 7.87 -21.28
CA ILE A 266 -33.33 6.97 -22.42
C ILE A 266 -34.56 7.38 -23.25
N ALA A 267 -35.68 7.73 -22.59
CA ALA A 267 -36.86 8.23 -23.28
C ALA A 267 -36.65 9.56 -24.03
N THR A 268 -35.57 10.30 -23.76
CA THR A 268 -35.15 11.49 -24.54
C THR A 268 -34.12 11.20 -25.64
N GLY A 269 -33.77 9.93 -25.88
CA GLY A 269 -32.80 9.54 -26.91
C GLY A 269 -31.34 9.72 -26.50
N ASN A 270 -31.03 9.62 -25.21
CA ASN A 270 -29.65 9.64 -24.73
C ASN A 270 -28.90 8.37 -25.17
N THR A 271 -27.71 8.52 -25.75
CA THR A 271 -26.89 7.43 -26.32
C THR A 271 -25.61 7.14 -25.53
N ASP A 272 -25.47 7.65 -24.31
CA ASP A 272 -24.30 7.36 -23.46
C ASP A 272 -24.33 5.89 -23.05
N SER A 273 -23.29 5.13 -23.40
CA SER A 273 -23.21 3.68 -23.13
C SER A 273 -23.31 3.39 -21.63
N ARG A 274 -22.82 4.29 -20.75
CA ARG A 274 -22.97 4.17 -19.30
C ARG A 274 -24.44 4.21 -18.88
N VAL A 275 -25.23 5.11 -19.46
CA VAL A 275 -26.67 5.25 -19.17
C VAL A 275 -27.43 4.00 -19.62
N ILE A 276 -27.10 3.47 -20.81
CA ILE A 276 -27.67 2.23 -21.33
C ILE A 276 -27.31 1.05 -20.43
N ASN A 277 -26.05 0.94 -20.00
CA ASN A 277 -25.56 -0.12 -19.12
C ASN A 277 -26.21 -0.07 -17.72
N ILE A 278 -26.36 1.13 -17.14
CA ILE A 278 -27.08 1.33 -15.87
C ILE A 278 -28.54 0.90 -16.01
N ASN A 279 -29.21 1.22 -17.11
CA ASN A 279 -30.57 0.73 -17.37
C ASN A 279 -30.61 -0.79 -17.51
N ASN A 280 -29.69 -1.39 -18.27
CA ASN A 280 -29.60 -2.84 -18.46
C ASN A 280 -29.28 -3.57 -17.14
N TYR A 281 -28.70 -2.90 -16.15
CA TYR A 281 -28.56 -3.43 -14.79
C TYR A 281 -29.87 -3.32 -13.99
N LEU A 282 -30.48 -2.12 -13.92
CA LEU A 282 -31.68 -1.82 -13.13
C LEU A 282 -33.01 -2.37 -13.70
N SER A 283 -33.02 -2.72 -14.97
CA SER A 283 -34.13 -3.39 -15.66
C SER A 283 -33.76 -4.86 -15.85
N GLN A 284 -34.61 -5.77 -15.38
CA GLN A 284 -34.38 -7.22 -15.46
C GLN A 284 -35.05 -7.85 -16.68
N ASP A 285 -36.04 -7.17 -17.27
CA ASP A 285 -36.94 -7.70 -18.29
C ASP A 285 -36.62 -7.23 -19.72
N HIS A 286 -35.79 -6.18 -19.87
CA HIS A 286 -35.50 -5.57 -21.17
C HIS A 286 -34.03 -5.17 -21.27
N PHE A 287 -33.38 -5.57 -22.36
CA PHE A 287 -31.99 -5.27 -22.68
C PHE A 287 -31.92 -4.37 -23.92
N ILE A 288 -31.14 -3.30 -23.82
CA ILE A 288 -30.88 -2.37 -24.91
C ILE A 288 -29.46 -2.62 -25.41
N GLU A 289 -29.33 -2.95 -26.69
CA GLU A 289 -28.02 -3.09 -27.35
C GLU A 289 -27.34 -1.71 -27.49
N ASN A 290 -26.07 -1.61 -27.12
CA ASN A 290 -25.28 -0.41 -27.39
C ASN A 290 -24.91 -0.29 -28.88
N LYS A 291 -24.42 0.90 -29.28
CA LYS A 291 -23.72 1.11 -30.55
C LYS A 291 -22.64 0.03 -30.76
N ASN A 292 -22.43 -0.44 -31.98
CA ASN A 292 -21.46 -1.48 -32.33
C ASN A 292 -21.62 -2.88 -31.68
N TRP A 293 -22.58 -3.10 -30.77
CA TRP A 293 -22.82 -4.36 -30.06
C TRP A 293 -22.70 -5.62 -30.94
N VAL A 294 -23.38 -5.63 -32.09
CA VAL A 294 -23.37 -6.77 -33.02
C VAL A 294 -21.96 -7.04 -33.58
N ARG A 295 -21.27 -5.99 -34.06
CA ARG A 295 -19.93 -6.11 -34.66
C ARG A 295 -18.88 -6.59 -33.66
N ILE A 296 -18.94 -6.12 -32.42
CA ILE A 296 -18.01 -6.57 -31.37
C ILE A 296 -18.27 -8.04 -31.02
N ASN A 297 -19.54 -8.44 -30.91
CA ASN A 297 -19.87 -9.85 -30.71
C ASN A 297 -19.44 -10.71 -31.92
N GLU A 298 -19.58 -10.27 -33.18
CA GLU A 298 -19.06 -10.99 -34.36
C GLU A 298 -17.54 -11.23 -34.29
N ILE A 299 -16.77 -10.25 -33.81
CA ILE A 299 -15.32 -10.39 -33.56
C ILE A 299 -15.05 -11.38 -32.43
N PHE A 300 -15.82 -11.33 -31.34
CA PHE A 300 -15.72 -12.29 -30.24
C PHE A 300 -16.04 -13.70 -30.71
N GLU A 301 -17.14 -13.91 -31.44
CA GLU A 301 -17.51 -15.21 -32.00
C GLU A 301 -16.40 -15.75 -32.90
N THR A 302 -15.82 -14.91 -33.77
CA THR A 302 -14.68 -15.29 -34.62
C THR A 302 -13.46 -15.76 -33.82
N TYR A 303 -13.13 -15.06 -32.72
CA TYR A 303 -12.05 -15.45 -31.82
C TYR A 303 -12.37 -16.74 -31.07
N TYR A 304 -13.57 -16.85 -30.48
CA TYR A 304 -13.97 -17.99 -29.66
C TYR A 304 -14.26 -19.25 -30.49
N GLU A 305 -14.62 -19.12 -31.76
CA GLU A 305 -14.57 -20.19 -32.76
C GLU A 305 -13.15 -20.69 -33.08
N GLY A 306 -12.09 -20.00 -32.63
CA GLY A 306 -10.70 -20.36 -32.87
C GLY A 306 -10.12 -19.82 -34.19
N ASN A 307 -10.80 -18.91 -34.88
CA ASN A 307 -10.29 -18.32 -36.13
C ASN A 307 -9.44 -17.08 -35.85
N PHE A 308 -8.28 -17.28 -35.21
CA PHE A 308 -7.43 -16.18 -34.74
C PHE A 308 -6.90 -15.27 -35.86
N VAL A 309 -6.72 -15.78 -37.09
CA VAL A 309 -6.26 -14.96 -38.23
C VAL A 309 -7.34 -13.96 -38.64
N GLN A 310 -8.60 -14.41 -38.77
CA GLN A 310 -9.71 -13.51 -39.06
C GLN A 310 -10.02 -12.60 -37.88
N ALA A 311 -9.98 -13.12 -36.64
CA ALA A 311 -10.17 -12.31 -35.44
C ALA A 311 -9.13 -11.18 -35.35
N LEU A 312 -7.84 -11.48 -35.59
CA LEU A 312 -6.77 -10.47 -35.62
C LEU A 312 -7.05 -9.37 -36.65
N GLN A 313 -7.40 -9.74 -37.88
CA GLN A 313 -7.65 -8.79 -38.96
C GLN A 313 -8.92 -7.96 -38.70
N SER A 314 -10.03 -8.60 -38.35
CA SER A 314 -11.28 -7.92 -38.01
C SER A 314 -11.14 -7.02 -36.79
N SER A 315 -10.38 -7.42 -35.76
CA SER A 315 -10.03 -6.55 -34.62
C SER A 315 -9.21 -5.35 -35.07
N LYS A 316 -8.20 -5.53 -35.94
CA LYS A 316 -7.36 -4.44 -36.44
C LYS A 316 -8.18 -3.39 -37.21
N ASP A 317 -9.00 -3.86 -38.15
CA ASP A 317 -9.83 -2.99 -38.99
C ASP A 317 -10.92 -2.29 -38.15
N PHE A 318 -11.48 -2.98 -37.15
CA PHE A 318 -12.47 -2.41 -36.25
C PHE A 318 -11.88 -1.38 -35.27
N ILE A 319 -10.69 -1.62 -34.71
CA ILE A 319 -9.99 -0.66 -33.83
C ILE A 319 -9.61 0.62 -34.61
N LEU A 320 -9.25 0.49 -35.89
CA LEU A 320 -9.01 1.64 -36.77
C LEU A 320 -10.28 2.49 -36.99
N GLU A 321 -11.46 1.87 -37.02
CA GLU A 321 -12.74 2.56 -37.16
C GLU A 321 -13.22 3.16 -35.81
N TYR A 322 -13.28 2.35 -34.75
CA TYR A 322 -13.79 2.70 -33.41
C TYR A 322 -12.75 2.42 -32.31
N PRO A 323 -11.79 3.34 -32.08
CA PRO A 323 -10.73 3.13 -31.10
C PRO A 323 -11.19 3.16 -29.63
N LEU A 324 -12.42 3.59 -29.32
CA LEU A 324 -12.97 3.58 -27.95
C LEU A 324 -13.48 2.21 -27.47
N GLU A 325 -13.45 1.20 -28.34
CA GLU A 325 -14.01 -0.13 -28.10
C GLU A 325 -12.93 -1.05 -27.50
N PHE A 326 -12.50 -0.74 -26.28
CA PHE A 326 -11.36 -1.38 -25.63
C PHE A 326 -11.47 -2.92 -25.56
N GLU A 327 -12.66 -3.50 -25.46
CA GLU A 327 -12.80 -4.96 -25.38
C GLU A 327 -12.25 -5.68 -26.62
N VAL A 328 -12.15 -5.01 -27.78
CA VAL A 328 -11.53 -5.56 -28.99
C VAL A 328 -9.99 -5.56 -28.91
N TYR A 329 -9.39 -4.73 -28.06
CA TYR A 329 -7.94 -4.71 -27.80
C TYR A 329 -7.48 -6.01 -27.14
N GLU A 330 -8.31 -6.53 -26.23
CA GLU A 330 -8.11 -7.83 -25.56
C GLU A 330 -8.12 -8.98 -26.59
N ILE A 331 -8.97 -8.89 -27.63
CA ILE A 331 -9.03 -9.88 -28.71
C ILE A 331 -7.87 -9.76 -29.69
N TYR A 332 -7.48 -8.54 -30.06
CA TYR A 332 -6.33 -8.27 -30.94
C TYR A 332 -5.05 -8.88 -30.36
N THR A 333 -4.73 -8.52 -29.11
CA THR A 333 -3.51 -8.97 -28.42
C THR A 333 -3.52 -10.46 -28.15
N LYS A 334 -4.66 -11.04 -27.73
CA LYS A 334 -4.79 -12.49 -27.61
C LYS A 334 -4.69 -13.21 -28.95
N SER A 335 -5.17 -12.64 -30.04
CA SER A 335 -5.05 -13.26 -31.37
C SER A 335 -3.58 -13.32 -31.82
N LEU A 336 -2.79 -12.26 -31.57
CA LEU A 336 -1.33 -12.30 -31.78
C LEU A 336 -0.65 -13.39 -30.93
N ILE A 337 -1.01 -13.49 -29.66
CA ILE A 337 -0.47 -14.50 -28.73
C ILE A 337 -0.83 -15.92 -29.19
N ASN A 338 -2.09 -16.20 -29.56
CA ASN A 338 -2.53 -17.50 -30.08
C ASN A 338 -1.86 -17.87 -31.41
N LEU A 339 -1.54 -16.89 -32.25
CA LEU A 339 -0.81 -17.09 -33.52
C LEU A 339 0.72 -17.16 -33.33
N ASN A 340 1.22 -17.07 -32.09
CA ASN A 340 2.63 -16.95 -31.75
C ASN A 340 3.37 -15.89 -32.59
N LYS A 341 2.71 -14.74 -32.79
CA LYS A 341 3.25 -13.60 -33.52
C LYS A 341 3.89 -12.59 -32.58
N ASN A 342 4.95 -11.94 -33.06
CA ASN A 342 5.45 -10.69 -32.48
C ASN A 342 4.38 -9.60 -32.55
N PHE A 343 4.50 -8.57 -31.71
CA PHE A 343 3.60 -7.42 -31.74
C PHE A 343 3.58 -6.74 -33.12
N GLU A 344 2.39 -6.59 -33.70
CA GLU A 344 2.16 -5.81 -34.90
C GLU A 344 1.64 -4.41 -34.50
N SER A 345 2.23 -3.35 -35.03
CA SER A 345 1.75 -1.98 -34.80
C SER A 345 0.49 -1.69 -35.61
N ILE A 346 -0.38 -0.82 -35.08
CA ILE A 346 -1.54 -0.25 -35.77
C ILE A 346 -1.23 1.22 -36.09
N ASP A 347 -1.74 1.74 -37.21
CA ASP A 347 -1.51 3.11 -37.71
C ASP A 347 -2.24 4.20 -36.90
N ILE A 348 -2.29 4.02 -35.58
CA ILE A 348 -2.83 4.92 -34.58
C ILE A 348 -1.90 4.85 -33.36
N LYS A 349 -1.00 5.82 -33.19
CA LYS A 349 0.09 5.74 -32.20
C LYS A 349 -0.38 5.54 -30.73
N PRO A 350 -1.34 6.30 -30.18
CA PRO A 350 -1.76 6.13 -28.78
C PRO A 350 -2.33 4.73 -28.53
N VAL A 351 -3.20 4.28 -29.42
CA VAL A 351 -3.81 2.95 -29.41
C VAL A 351 -2.75 1.85 -29.53
N SER A 352 -1.77 2.01 -30.44
CA SER A 352 -0.70 1.04 -30.59
C SER A 352 0.24 0.96 -29.38
N SER A 353 0.40 2.04 -28.60
CA SER A 353 1.13 2.00 -27.33
C SER A 353 0.39 1.14 -26.29
N ILE A 354 -0.92 1.40 -26.12
CA ILE A 354 -1.77 0.65 -25.19
C ILE A 354 -1.80 -0.85 -25.57
N LEU A 355 -1.95 -1.17 -26.86
CA LEU A 355 -1.92 -2.55 -27.36
C LEU A 355 -0.58 -3.24 -27.13
N PHE A 356 0.55 -2.52 -27.24
CA PHE A 356 1.87 -3.08 -26.97
C PHE A 356 2.04 -3.42 -25.49
N ASP A 357 1.62 -2.54 -24.58
CA ASP A 357 1.75 -2.80 -23.15
C ASP A 357 0.79 -3.94 -22.71
N ILE A 358 -0.44 -4.01 -23.25
CA ILE A 358 -1.34 -5.17 -23.05
C ILE A 358 -0.71 -6.47 -23.55
N TYR A 359 -0.13 -6.48 -24.75
CA TYR A 359 0.47 -7.68 -25.36
C TYR A 359 1.65 -8.23 -24.53
N ASN A 360 2.46 -7.36 -23.92
CA ASN A 360 3.55 -7.79 -23.04
C ASN A 360 3.04 -8.21 -21.65
N PHE A 361 2.03 -7.51 -21.11
CA PHE A 361 1.38 -7.88 -19.84
C PHE A 361 0.77 -9.29 -19.89
N LEU A 362 0.07 -9.64 -20.98
CA LEU A 362 -0.58 -10.93 -21.17
C LEU A 362 0.37 -12.11 -21.43
N GLN A 363 1.67 -11.88 -21.61
CA GLN A 363 2.67 -12.95 -21.80
C GLN A 363 3.19 -13.57 -20.50
N PHE A 364 2.90 -12.97 -19.33
CA PHE A 364 3.36 -13.44 -18.01
C PHE A 364 4.87 -13.77 -17.96
N LYS A 365 5.68 -12.94 -18.61
CA LYS A 365 7.15 -12.93 -18.48
C LYS A 365 7.55 -12.15 -17.21
N LYS A 366 8.77 -12.34 -16.70
CA LYS A 366 9.25 -11.67 -15.47
C LYS A 366 9.13 -10.13 -15.50
N GLU A 367 9.17 -9.47 -16.66
CA GLU A 367 8.95 -8.01 -16.79
C GLU A 367 7.49 -7.53 -16.68
N TYR A 368 6.49 -8.38 -16.42
CA TYR A 368 5.07 -8.00 -16.58
C TYR A 368 4.65 -6.73 -15.80
N GLU A 369 5.14 -6.53 -14.57
CA GLU A 369 4.77 -5.39 -13.71
C GLU A 369 5.05 -4.02 -14.35
N LYS A 370 6.16 -3.90 -15.09
CA LYS A 370 6.57 -2.70 -15.83
C LYS A 370 5.50 -2.25 -16.81
N TYR A 371 4.84 -3.20 -17.47
CA TYR A 371 3.74 -2.94 -18.40
C TYR A 371 2.45 -2.63 -17.67
N GLY A 372 2.22 -3.22 -16.49
CA GLY A 372 1.12 -2.83 -15.58
C GLY A 372 1.18 -1.36 -15.17
N LYS A 373 2.35 -0.87 -14.72
CA LYS A 373 2.55 0.56 -14.35
C LYS A 373 2.27 1.52 -15.51
N LYS A 374 2.67 1.18 -16.74
CA LYS A 374 2.34 1.98 -17.93
C LYS A 374 0.85 1.99 -18.25
N LEU A 375 0.16 0.86 -18.10
CA LEU A 375 -1.30 0.79 -18.29
C LEU A 375 -2.04 1.65 -17.25
N LEU A 376 -1.56 1.71 -16.00
CA LEU A 376 -2.07 2.66 -15.00
C LEU A 376 -1.89 4.13 -15.44
N LYS A 377 -0.73 4.49 -16.01
CA LYS A 377 -0.54 5.85 -16.56
C LYS A 377 -1.47 6.14 -17.75
N HIS A 378 -1.66 5.20 -18.67
CA HIS A 378 -2.65 5.34 -19.75
C HIS A 378 -4.06 5.52 -19.18
N ALA A 379 -4.44 4.76 -18.15
CA ALA A 379 -5.74 4.89 -17.48
C ALA A 379 -5.96 6.28 -16.87
N LEU A 380 -4.93 6.84 -16.22
CA LEU A 380 -4.96 8.18 -15.64
C LEU A 380 -5.07 9.28 -16.72
N LYS A 381 -4.28 9.21 -17.79
CA LYS A 381 -4.31 10.20 -18.87
C LYS A 381 -5.68 10.26 -19.56
N TYR A 382 -6.32 9.10 -19.75
CA TYR A 382 -7.64 8.97 -20.35
C TYR A 382 -8.78 8.92 -19.31
N SER A 383 -8.59 9.44 -18.09
CA SER A 383 -9.58 9.35 -17.00
C SER A 383 -10.89 10.12 -17.23
N ASN A 384 -10.91 11.07 -18.16
CA ASN A 384 -12.12 11.79 -18.60
C ASN A 384 -12.79 11.13 -19.83
N SER A 385 -12.16 10.11 -20.42
CA SER A 385 -12.74 9.20 -21.40
C SER A 385 -13.23 7.91 -20.72
N ILE A 386 -14.15 7.19 -21.37
CA ILE A 386 -14.49 5.82 -20.96
C ILE A 386 -13.28 4.87 -21.01
N LEU A 387 -12.30 5.16 -21.87
CA LEU A 387 -11.10 4.35 -22.06
C LEU A 387 -10.27 4.19 -20.77
N GLY A 388 -10.15 5.24 -19.96
CA GLY A 388 -9.40 5.16 -18.70
C GLY A 388 -9.98 4.12 -17.74
N PHE A 389 -11.31 4.07 -17.62
CA PHE A 389 -12.02 3.09 -16.81
C PHE A 389 -11.97 1.67 -17.39
N GLN A 390 -12.00 1.54 -18.72
CA GLN A 390 -11.88 0.24 -19.40
C GLN A 390 -10.48 -0.40 -19.19
N ILE A 391 -9.40 0.40 -19.17
CA ILE A 391 -8.05 -0.08 -18.83
C ILE A 391 -7.99 -0.54 -17.36
N MET A 392 -8.62 0.19 -16.43
CA MET A 392 -8.73 -0.26 -15.02
C MET A 392 -9.56 -1.54 -14.87
N GLU A 393 -10.58 -1.75 -15.71
CA GLU A 393 -11.33 -3.02 -15.77
C GLU A 393 -10.42 -4.18 -16.17
N PHE A 394 -9.58 -3.98 -17.18
CA PHE A 394 -8.65 -5.00 -17.68
C PHE A 394 -7.64 -5.44 -16.63
N LEU A 395 -6.99 -4.49 -15.96
CA LEU A 395 -6.04 -4.78 -14.86
C LEU A 395 -6.76 -5.52 -13.72
N SER A 396 -7.91 -5.00 -13.26
CA SER A 396 -8.71 -5.61 -12.18
C SER A 396 -9.18 -7.04 -12.51
N ASN A 397 -9.44 -7.36 -13.78
CA ASN A 397 -9.83 -8.70 -14.24
C ASN A 397 -8.68 -9.72 -14.17
N ILE A 398 -7.43 -9.28 -14.31
CA ILE A 398 -6.25 -10.16 -14.27
C ILE A 398 -5.85 -10.47 -12.82
N ASP A 399 -5.94 -9.46 -11.95
CA ASP A 399 -5.71 -9.57 -10.51
C ASP A 399 -6.87 -10.26 -9.74
N ASN A 400 -7.89 -10.76 -10.45
CA ASN A 400 -9.06 -11.46 -9.89
C ASN A 400 -9.89 -10.64 -8.86
N ASN A 401 -9.74 -9.31 -8.82
CA ASN A 401 -10.31 -8.46 -7.78
C ASN A 401 -11.80 -8.15 -8.02
N LYS A 402 -12.67 -9.11 -7.67
CA LYS A 402 -14.11 -9.13 -7.99
C LYS A 402 -14.91 -7.88 -7.59
N THR A 403 -14.50 -7.15 -6.55
CA THR A 403 -15.23 -5.97 -6.04
C THR A 403 -15.11 -4.75 -6.95
N ASN A 404 -14.06 -4.65 -7.76
CA ASN A 404 -13.83 -3.56 -8.70
C ASN A 404 -14.43 -3.81 -10.09
N LEU A 405 -14.76 -5.07 -10.41
CA LEU A 405 -15.20 -5.45 -11.77
C LEU A 405 -16.55 -4.86 -12.18
N LEU A 406 -17.50 -4.70 -11.24
CA LEU A 406 -18.80 -4.12 -11.58
C LEU A 406 -18.69 -2.62 -11.88
N LYS A 407 -18.02 -1.85 -11.00
CA LYS A 407 -17.72 -0.41 -11.17
C LYS A 407 -17.26 -0.10 -12.59
N TYR A 408 -16.27 -0.84 -13.09
CA TYR A 408 -15.66 -0.56 -14.39
C TYR A 408 -16.44 -1.17 -15.58
N SER A 409 -17.18 -2.27 -15.39
CA SER A 409 -17.99 -2.88 -16.48
C SER A 409 -19.06 -1.94 -17.06
N PHE A 410 -19.56 -0.97 -16.28
CA PHE A 410 -20.50 0.06 -16.75
C PHE A 410 -19.91 0.99 -17.82
N TYR A 411 -18.58 1.07 -17.96
CA TYR A 411 -17.89 1.85 -18.99
C TYR A 411 -17.52 1.01 -20.23
N SER A 412 -17.70 -0.31 -20.19
CA SER A 412 -17.53 -1.19 -21.36
C SER A 412 -18.74 -1.13 -22.29
N ASN A 413 -18.52 -1.14 -23.60
CA ASN A 413 -19.61 -0.98 -24.57
C ASN A 413 -20.41 -2.28 -24.77
N THR A 414 -19.78 -3.43 -24.56
CA THR A 414 -20.44 -4.74 -24.55
C THR A 414 -21.06 -5.12 -23.20
N TYR A 415 -21.10 -4.19 -22.22
CA TYR A 415 -21.49 -4.45 -20.82
C TYR A 415 -21.08 -5.87 -20.40
N LYS A 416 -19.78 -6.18 -20.51
CA LYS A 416 -19.23 -7.55 -20.59
C LYS A 416 -20.12 -8.53 -19.84
N ILE A 417 -20.92 -9.31 -20.60
CA ILE A 417 -22.28 -9.87 -20.33
C ILE A 417 -22.45 -10.69 -19.02
N THR A 418 -21.44 -10.75 -18.16
CA THR A 418 -21.01 -11.98 -17.52
C THR A 418 -20.31 -11.87 -16.16
N THR A 419 -20.09 -10.71 -15.55
CA THR A 419 -19.36 -10.68 -14.25
C THR A 419 -20.25 -10.71 -13.00
N GLN A 420 -21.29 -9.87 -12.89
CA GLN A 420 -22.15 -9.83 -11.67
C GLN A 420 -23.65 -10.07 -11.89
N LYS A 421 -24.22 -9.85 -13.09
CA LYS A 421 -25.56 -10.40 -13.42
C LYS A 421 -25.52 -11.91 -13.71
N ILE A 422 -24.35 -12.46 -14.00
CA ILE A 422 -24.15 -13.90 -14.08
C ILE A 422 -24.34 -14.60 -12.72
N GLU A 423 -24.14 -13.88 -11.61
CA GLU A 423 -24.45 -14.34 -10.25
C GLU A 423 -25.96 -14.15 -9.90
N ASN A 424 -26.70 -13.37 -10.69
CA ASN A 424 -28.10 -12.99 -10.47
C ASN A 424 -28.96 -13.27 -11.72
N ASN A 425 -29.46 -14.50 -11.87
CA ASN A 425 -30.24 -15.02 -13.00
C ASN A 425 -30.98 -13.95 -13.85
N PHE A 426 -30.62 -13.86 -15.13
CA PHE A 426 -31.41 -13.15 -16.15
C PHE A 426 -32.84 -13.74 -16.26
N SER A 427 -33.76 -12.98 -16.88
CA SER A 427 -35.01 -13.57 -17.37
C SER A 427 -34.70 -14.67 -18.39
N GLU A 428 -35.58 -15.67 -18.51
CA GLU A 428 -35.36 -16.80 -19.43
C GLU A 428 -35.21 -16.33 -20.89
N GLU A 429 -35.93 -15.29 -21.29
CA GLU A 429 -35.84 -14.67 -22.62
C GLU A 429 -34.47 -14.05 -22.88
N LEU A 430 -33.93 -13.29 -21.92
CA LEU A 430 -32.61 -12.68 -22.07
C LEU A 430 -31.49 -13.73 -22.04
N ASP A 431 -31.60 -14.77 -21.21
CA ASP A 431 -30.61 -15.84 -21.21
C ASP A 431 -30.63 -16.62 -22.54
N GLN A 432 -31.80 -16.91 -23.10
CA GLN A 432 -31.93 -17.48 -24.45
C GLN A 432 -31.31 -16.58 -25.52
N TYR A 433 -31.55 -15.27 -25.46
CA TYR A 433 -30.96 -14.28 -26.37
C TYR A 433 -29.43 -14.30 -26.31
N PHE A 434 -28.81 -14.28 -25.11
CA PHE A 434 -27.35 -14.29 -24.99
C PHE A 434 -26.72 -15.66 -25.28
N ASN A 435 -27.41 -16.76 -25.00
CA ASN A 435 -26.95 -18.14 -25.30
C ASN A 435 -26.72 -18.41 -26.80
N ARG A 436 -27.12 -17.50 -27.70
CA ARG A 436 -26.76 -17.55 -29.14
C ARG A 436 -25.26 -17.27 -29.40
N TYR A 437 -24.59 -16.63 -28.45
CA TYR A 437 -23.17 -16.28 -28.55
C TYR A 437 -22.30 -17.31 -27.82
N ASN A 438 -21.33 -17.84 -28.55
CA ASN A 438 -20.28 -18.74 -28.09
C ASN A 438 -19.41 -18.08 -27.01
N TYR A 439 -19.13 -16.78 -27.12
CA TYR A 439 -18.46 -15.98 -26.09
C TYR A 439 -19.20 -16.02 -24.75
N TYR A 440 -20.52 -15.83 -24.76
CA TYR A 440 -21.34 -15.86 -23.55
C TYR A 440 -21.28 -17.25 -22.89
N SER A 441 -21.41 -18.30 -23.70
CA SER A 441 -21.26 -19.69 -23.23
C SER A 441 -19.89 -19.94 -22.59
N TYR A 442 -18.80 -19.46 -23.21
CA TYR A 442 -17.45 -19.54 -22.64
C TYR A 442 -17.33 -18.78 -21.31
N LYS A 443 -17.87 -17.56 -21.22
CA LYS A 443 -17.84 -16.76 -19.98
C LYS A 443 -18.69 -17.37 -18.86
N LYS A 444 -19.85 -17.98 -19.15
CA LYS A 444 -20.62 -18.77 -18.17
C LYS A 444 -19.76 -19.88 -17.56
N ILE A 445 -19.01 -20.59 -18.40
CA ILE A 445 -18.06 -21.62 -17.97
C ILE A 445 -16.97 -21.00 -17.08
N LEU A 446 -16.36 -19.89 -17.51
CA LEU A 446 -15.29 -19.23 -16.75
C LEU A 446 -15.71 -18.79 -15.34
N HIS A 447 -16.91 -18.25 -15.19
CA HIS A 447 -17.43 -17.76 -13.91
C HIS A 447 -18.11 -18.84 -13.05
N GLY A 448 -18.24 -20.07 -13.55
CA GLY A 448 -18.71 -21.22 -12.76
C GLY A 448 -20.19 -21.18 -12.38
N ILE A 449 -21.07 -20.67 -13.26
CA ILE A 449 -22.51 -20.66 -12.95
C ILE A 449 -23.06 -22.08 -12.86
N LYS A 450 -23.90 -22.30 -11.86
CA LYS A 450 -24.85 -23.41 -11.83
C LYS A 450 -25.67 -23.41 -13.13
N ASN A 451 -25.66 -24.53 -13.85
CA ASN A 451 -26.28 -24.76 -15.17
C ASN A 451 -25.50 -24.24 -16.40
N ALA A 452 -24.20 -23.91 -16.30
CA ALA A 452 -23.37 -23.66 -17.49
C ALA A 452 -23.12 -24.95 -18.31
N GLU A 453 -23.80 -25.13 -19.44
CA GLU A 453 -23.63 -26.29 -20.33
C GLU A 453 -22.37 -26.17 -21.21
N TYR A 454 -21.32 -26.95 -20.93
CA TYR A 454 -20.11 -27.02 -21.77
C TYR A 454 -20.42 -27.29 -23.25
N ASN A 455 -21.39 -28.16 -23.54
CA ASN A 455 -21.78 -28.56 -24.90
C ASN A 455 -22.33 -27.40 -25.77
N LYS A 456 -22.68 -26.24 -25.18
CA LYS A 456 -23.08 -25.04 -25.92
C LYS A 456 -21.89 -24.26 -26.48
N PHE A 457 -20.72 -24.36 -25.85
CA PHE A 457 -19.47 -23.79 -26.37
C PHE A 457 -18.91 -24.66 -27.50
N LYS A 458 -18.53 -24.03 -28.61
CA LYS A 458 -18.02 -24.69 -29.82
C LYS A 458 -16.82 -23.94 -30.38
N THR A 459 -15.71 -24.62 -30.59
CA THR A 459 -14.52 -24.00 -31.17
C THR A 459 -13.77 -24.97 -32.08
N LYS A 460 -13.01 -24.41 -33.02
CA LYS A 460 -12.07 -25.13 -33.90
C LYS A 460 -10.67 -25.15 -33.31
N ASP A 461 -10.37 -24.24 -32.39
CA ASP A 461 -9.07 -24.21 -31.72
C ASP A 461 -9.02 -25.19 -30.54
N ILE A 462 -7.93 -25.94 -30.49
CA ILE A 462 -7.72 -26.98 -29.49
C ILE A 462 -7.45 -26.38 -28.11
N LEU A 463 -6.74 -25.26 -27.98
CA LEU A 463 -6.41 -24.66 -26.68
C LEU A 463 -7.63 -24.03 -26.00
N LEU A 464 -8.46 -23.31 -26.77
CA LEU A 464 -9.74 -22.79 -26.30
C LEU A 464 -10.70 -23.92 -25.88
N GLN A 465 -10.74 -25.03 -26.64
CA GLN A 465 -11.56 -26.19 -26.28
C GLN A 465 -11.12 -26.77 -24.93
N ILE A 466 -9.83 -27.05 -24.78
CA ILE A 466 -9.25 -27.59 -23.54
C ILE A 466 -9.47 -26.62 -22.37
N ASN A 467 -9.29 -25.31 -22.56
CA ASN A 467 -9.46 -24.31 -21.51
C ASN A 467 -10.92 -24.23 -21.01
N ALA A 468 -11.88 -24.30 -21.94
CA ALA A 468 -13.30 -24.40 -21.60
C ALA A 468 -13.61 -25.71 -20.86
N GLU A 469 -13.14 -26.85 -21.36
CA GLU A 469 -13.38 -28.17 -20.76
C GLU A 469 -12.82 -28.24 -19.34
N VAL A 470 -11.54 -27.89 -19.18
CA VAL A 470 -10.84 -27.86 -17.89
C VAL A 470 -11.52 -26.91 -16.91
N THR A 471 -11.87 -25.69 -17.34
CA THR A 471 -12.54 -24.74 -16.45
C THR A 471 -13.93 -25.24 -16.02
N HIS A 472 -14.69 -25.87 -16.92
CA HIS A 472 -15.99 -26.45 -16.61
C HIS A 472 -15.89 -27.62 -15.61
N LEU A 473 -14.98 -28.56 -15.87
CA LEU A 473 -14.72 -29.71 -15.00
C LEU A 473 -14.25 -29.26 -13.61
N TYR A 474 -13.33 -28.29 -13.56
CA TYR A 474 -12.82 -27.71 -12.30
C TYR A 474 -13.93 -27.04 -11.48
N ASN A 475 -14.76 -26.22 -12.11
CA ASN A 475 -15.88 -25.55 -11.44
C ASN A 475 -16.95 -26.55 -10.94
N ASN A 476 -17.07 -27.70 -11.59
CA ASN A 476 -17.90 -28.83 -11.14
C ASN A 476 -17.22 -29.76 -10.13
N LYS A 477 -15.94 -29.51 -9.77
CA LYS A 477 -15.10 -30.36 -8.90
C LYS A 477 -14.83 -31.78 -9.45
N ASP A 478 -14.85 -31.96 -10.77
CA ASP A 478 -14.51 -33.21 -11.46
C ASP A 478 -13.00 -33.26 -11.76
N PHE A 479 -12.20 -33.24 -10.69
CA PHE A 479 -10.75 -33.00 -10.76
C PHE A 479 -9.99 -34.16 -11.44
N ILE A 480 -10.44 -35.42 -11.29
CA ILE A 480 -9.89 -36.57 -12.05
C ILE A 480 -9.90 -36.29 -13.56
N LYS A 481 -11.00 -35.77 -14.11
CA LYS A 481 -11.09 -35.47 -15.54
C LYS A 481 -10.24 -34.26 -15.91
N VAL A 482 -10.16 -33.22 -15.07
CA VAL A 482 -9.22 -32.10 -15.29
C VAL A 482 -7.79 -32.62 -15.46
N ILE A 483 -7.31 -33.45 -14.53
CA ILE A 483 -5.96 -34.04 -14.57
C ILE A 483 -5.75 -34.84 -15.86
N ASN A 484 -6.70 -35.71 -16.21
CA ASN A 484 -6.60 -36.56 -17.39
C ASN A 484 -6.61 -35.77 -18.71
N THR A 485 -7.47 -34.76 -18.85
CA THR A 485 -7.52 -33.89 -20.03
C THR A 485 -6.21 -33.10 -20.18
N ILE A 486 -5.71 -32.46 -19.11
CA ILE A 486 -4.44 -31.71 -19.17
C ILE A 486 -3.25 -32.64 -19.45
N LYS A 487 -3.15 -33.80 -18.79
CA LYS A 487 -2.05 -34.77 -19.04
C LYS A 487 -2.04 -35.28 -20.48
N LYS A 488 -3.22 -35.63 -21.03
CA LYS A 488 -3.37 -36.14 -22.40
C LYS A 488 -2.93 -35.12 -23.46
N GLN A 489 -3.03 -33.83 -23.17
CA GLN A 489 -2.74 -32.73 -24.09
C GLN A 489 -1.60 -31.82 -23.60
N LYS A 490 -0.70 -32.34 -22.74
CA LYS A 490 0.35 -31.56 -22.04
C LYS A 490 1.14 -30.63 -22.96
N SER A 491 1.56 -31.10 -24.14
CA SER A 491 2.33 -30.30 -25.11
C SER A 491 1.57 -29.09 -25.66
N ALA A 492 0.25 -29.19 -25.81
CA ALA A 492 -0.58 -28.07 -26.20
C ALA A 492 -0.71 -27.07 -25.04
N CYS A 493 -1.07 -27.55 -23.84
CA CYS A 493 -1.33 -26.71 -22.67
C CYS A 493 -0.15 -25.80 -22.26
N ILE A 494 1.10 -26.21 -22.51
CA ILE A 494 2.30 -25.44 -22.15
C ILE A 494 2.89 -24.62 -23.32
N SER A 495 2.30 -24.69 -24.52
CA SER A 495 2.87 -24.09 -25.74
C SER A 495 2.85 -22.55 -25.79
N ILE A 496 2.01 -21.92 -24.95
CA ILE A 496 1.79 -20.47 -24.91
C ILE A 496 1.65 -20.02 -23.46
N ASN A 497 2.50 -19.09 -22.99
CA ASN A 497 2.54 -18.67 -21.58
C ASN A 497 1.17 -18.22 -21.02
N TYR A 498 0.37 -17.49 -21.82
CA TYR A 498 -0.99 -17.07 -21.47
C TYR A 498 -1.91 -18.23 -21.03
N TYR A 499 -1.75 -19.41 -21.64
CA TYR A 499 -2.49 -20.63 -21.27
C TYR A 499 -1.72 -21.47 -20.24
N LYS A 500 -0.38 -21.53 -20.31
CA LYS A 500 0.51 -22.27 -19.42
C LYS A 500 0.22 -21.96 -17.95
N GLU A 501 0.18 -20.68 -17.59
CA GLU A 501 -0.12 -20.21 -16.23
C GLU A 501 -1.48 -20.74 -15.73
N ARG A 502 -2.52 -20.60 -16.56
CA ARG A 502 -3.90 -20.98 -16.23
C ARG A 502 -4.11 -22.48 -16.15
N PHE A 503 -3.51 -23.27 -17.05
CA PHE A 503 -3.60 -24.72 -17.03
C PHE A 503 -2.84 -25.32 -15.85
N ILE A 504 -1.69 -24.75 -15.49
CA ILE A 504 -0.93 -25.20 -14.33
C ILE A 504 -1.69 -24.87 -13.04
N PHE A 505 -2.31 -23.70 -12.92
CA PHE A 505 -3.23 -23.39 -11.83
C PHE A 505 -4.33 -24.45 -11.67
N PHE A 506 -5.02 -24.82 -12.75
CA PHE A 506 -6.06 -25.84 -12.69
C PHE A 506 -5.50 -27.23 -12.38
N LEU A 507 -4.38 -27.62 -12.98
CA LEU A 507 -3.76 -28.93 -12.76
C LEU A 507 -3.32 -29.10 -11.30
N PHE A 508 -2.65 -28.08 -10.76
CA PHE A 508 -2.15 -28.04 -9.38
C PHE A 508 -3.30 -28.22 -8.38
N ASN A 509 -4.30 -27.33 -8.44
CA ASN A 509 -5.45 -27.39 -7.54
C ASN A 509 -6.31 -28.65 -7.74
N SER A 510 -6.31 -29.26 -8.94
CA SER A 510 -7.01 -30.54 -9.16
C SER A 510 -6.31 -31.72 -8.50
N TYR A 511 -4.97 -31.75 -8.47
CA TYR A 511 -4.26 -32.78 -7.71
C TYR A 511 -4.55 -32.67 -6.21
N LEU A 512 -4.66 -31.44 -5.69
CA LEU A 512 -5.07 -31.19 -4.29
C LEU A 512 -6.52 -31.62 -4.03
N GLY A 513 -7.42 -31.35 -4.97
CA GLY A 513 -8.82 -31.79 -4.89
C GLY A 513 -9.00 -33.32 -4.83
N GLU A 514 -8.15 -34.07 -5.53
CA GLU A 514 -8.13 -35.55 -5.52
C GLU A 514 -7.20 -36.15 -4.44
N ASN A 515 -6.55 -35.32 -3.60
CA ASN A 515 -5.53 -35.78 -2.63
C ASN A 515 -4.40 -36.59 -3.31
N ASN A 516 -4.08 -36.28 -4.57
CA ASN A 516 -3.02 -36.92 -5.37
C ASN A 516 -1.68 -36.21 -5.12
N ILE A 517 -1.20 -36.35 -3.89
CA ILE A 517 -0.09 -35.58 -3.34
C ILE A 517 1.22 -35.80 -4.12
N VAL A 518 1.53 -37.03 -4.49
CA VAL A 518 2.78 -37.36 -5.22
C VAL A 518 2.89 -36.62 -6.55
N GLU A 519 1.78 -36.49 -7.29
CA GLU A 519 1.77 -35.78 -8.57
C GLU A 519 1.78 -34.26 -8.40
N ALA A 520 1.14 -33.74 -7.35
CA ALA A 520 1.21 -32.33 -6.99
C ALA A 520 2.63 -31.91 -6.57
N LEU A 521 3.31 -32.75 -5.78
CA LEU A 521 4.73 -32.59 -5.39
C LEU A 521 5.65 -32.54 -6.61
N ASN A 522 5.47 -33.49 -7.53
CA ASN A 522 6.26 -33.53 -8.76
C ASN A 522 5.98 -32.32 -9.67
N LEU A 523 4.75 -31.81 -9.71
CA LEU A 523 4.43 -30.56 -10.41
C LEU A 523 5.09 -29.36 -9.72
N PHE A 524 4.93 -29.21 -8.41
CA PHE A 524 5.58 -28.17 -7.60
C PHE A 524 7.08 -28.07 -7.89
N GLY A 525 7.81 -29.19 -7.82
CA GLY A 525 9.24 -29.23 -8.13
C GLY A 525 9.60 -28.75 -9.55
N THR A 526 8.69 -28.87 -10.53
CA THR A 526 8.92 -28.31 -11.88
C THR A 526 8.57 -26.82 -12.02
N LEU A 527 7.70 -26.28 -11.16
CA LEU A 527 7.31 -24.86 -11.17
C LEU A 527 8.28 -23.99 -10.37
N PHE A 528 8.79 -24.55 -9.28
CA PHE A 528 9.72 -23.88 -8.37
C PHE A 528 11.04 -23.48 -9.08
N PHE A 529 11.48 -24.26 -10.07
CA PHE A 529 12.68 -24.02 -10.87
C PHE A 529 12.38 -23.56 -12.33
N ASP A 530 11.24 -22.89 -12.59
CA ASP A 530 10.89 -22.34 -13.91
C ASP A 530 11.30 -20.85 -14.02
N ASP A 531 12.32 -20.56 -14.83
CA ASP A 531 12.87 -19.22 -14.97
C ASP A 531 12.14 -18.32 -15.99
N GLU A 532 11.24 -18.87 -16.81
CA GLU A 532 10.67 -18.17 -17.98
C GLU A 532 9.28 -17.57 -17.72
N THR A 533 8.51 -18.16 -16.79
CA THR A 533 7.07 -17.89 -16.63
C THR A 533 6.72 -17.44 -15.22
N PHE A 534 5.94 -16.37 -15.10
CA PHE A 534 5.43 -15.87 -13.83
C PHE A 534 4.05 -16.48 -13.51
N TYR A 535 3.95 -17.23 -12.40
CA TYR A 535 2.75 -17.97 -12.02
C TYR A 535 1.85 -17.22 -11.04
N LEU A 536 1.18 -16.17 -11.53
CA LEU A 536 0.40 -15.23 -10.72
C LEU A 536 -0.66 -15.87 -9.78
N LYS A 537 -1.29 -16.99 -10.17
CA LYS A 537 -2.44 -17.56 -9.44
C LYS A 537 -2.14 -18.75 -8.50
N ILE A 538 -0.88 -19.21 -8.40
CA ILE A 538 -0.56 -20.46 -7.67
C ILE A 538 -0.15 -20.15 -6.23
N ASN A 539 -0.67 -20.93 -5.27
CA ASN A 539 -0.26 -20.89 -3.86
C ASN A 539 0.12 -22.31 -3.40
N PHE A 540 1.40 -22.51 -3.06
CA PHE A 540 1.91 -23.83 -2.66
C PHE A 540 1.50 -24.27 -1.25
N ARG A 541 0.92 -23.39 -0.44
CA ARG A 541 0.60 -23.67 0.97
C ARG A 541 -0.40 -24.82 1.14
N GLU A 542 -1.40 -24.91 0.28
CA GLU A 542 -2.43 -25.95 0.38
C GLU A 542 -1.86 -27.36 0.11
N LEU A 543 -0.85 -27.49 -0.76
CA LEU A 543 -0.15 -28.75 -0.99
C LEU A 543 0.61 -29.21 0.26
N TYR A 544 1.23 -28.28 0.97
CA TYR A 544 1.94 -28.57 2.21
C TYR A 544 1.00 -29.09 3.30
N ASP A 545 -0.08 -28.36 3.55
CA ASP A 545 -1.07 -28.69 4.59
C ASP A 545 -1.77 -30.04 4.31
N GLN A 546 -1.72 -30.57 3.07
CA GLN A 546 -2.18 -31.92 2.73
C GLN A 546 -1.08 -32.99 2.83
N THR A 547 0.15 -32.68 2.44
CA THR A 547 1.27 -33.64 2.42
C THR A 547 1.65 -34.12 3.82
N PHE A 548 1.68 -33.21 4.80
CA PHE A 548 2.23 -33.44 6.14
C PHE A 548 1.19 -33.48 7.27
N LYS A 549 -0.04 -33.90 6.98
CA LYS A 549 -1.02 -34.25 8.03
C LYS A 549 -0.47 -35.40 8.88
N GLU A 550 -0.74 -35.40 10.19
CA GLU A 550 -0.15 -36.32 11.17
C GLU A 550 -0.13 -37.80 10.73
N GLU A 551 -1.25 -38.30 10.20
CA GLU A 551 -1.40 -39.68 9.70
C GLU A 551 -0.52 -40.03 8.48
N ASN A 552 0.03 -39.04 7.78
CA ASN A 552 0.82 -39.21 6.54
C ASN A 552 2.28 -38.76 6.68
N LYS A 553 2.77 -38.38 7.88
CA LYS A 553 4.08 -37.71 8.08
C LYS A 553 5.24 -38.30 7.27
N PHE A 554 5.37 -39.63 7.27
CA PHE A 554 6.44 -40.37 6.59
C PHE A 554 5.99 -41.07 5.29
N LYS A 555 4.75 -40.88 4.84
CA LYS A 555 4.14 -41.69 3.76
C LYS A 555 4.69 -41.41 2.37
N TYR A 556 5.25 -40.23 2.15
CA TYR A 556 5.68 -39.76 0.82
C TYR A 556 7.19 -39.47 0.74
N VAL A 557 7.96 -39.82 1.77
CA VAL A 557 9.36 -39.36 1.96
C VAL A 557 10.32 -39.92 0.93
N ASP A 558 10.01 -41.08 0.33
CA ASP A 558 10.72 -41.64 -0.83
C ASP A 558 10.74 -40.68 -2.05
N ASN A 559 9.88 -39.67 -2.09
CA ASN A 559 9.89 -38.62 -3.11
C ASN A 559 10.64 -37.38 -2.62
N ILE A 560 11.81 -37.11 -3.20
CA ILE A 560 12.62 -35.92 -2.90
C ILE A 560 11.86 -34.58 -3.01
N ASN A 561 10.81 -34.48 -3.83
CA ASN A 561 9.98 -33.26 -3.89
C ASN A 561 9.16 -33.04 -2.60
N SER A 562 8.84 -34.08 -1.82
CA SER A 562 8.24 -33.90 -0.49
C SER A 562 9.23 -33.23 0.46
N LEU A 563 10.50 -33.60 0.38
CA LEU A 563 11.59 -33.02 1.18
C LEU A 563 11.82 -31.53 0.81
N ILE A 564 11.74 -31.17 -0.49
CA ILE A 564 11.78 -29.78 -0.98
C ILE A 564 10.54 -28.99 -0.55
N LEU A 565 9.34 -29.60 -0.56
CA LEU A 565 8.15 -28.91 -0.07
C LEU A 565 8.22 -28.73 1.45
N ALA A 566 8.76 -29.71 2.19
CA ALA A 566 8.96 -29.63 3.62
C ALA A 566 9.88 -28.46 3.99
N SER A 567 10.96 -28.21 3.25
CA SER A 567 11.90 -27.10 3.55
C SER A 567 11.29 -25.70 3.41
N LEU A 568 10.14 -25.54 2.75
CA LEU A 568 9.41 -24.26 2.73
C LEU A 568 8.58 -24.00 4.00
N TYR A 569 8.29 -25.03 4.81
CA TYR A 569 7.21 -24.94 5.81
C TYR A 569 7.37 -25.75 7.12
N GLN A 570 8.29 -26.72 7.21
CA GLN A 570 8.62 -27.51 8.42
C GLN A 570 9.77 -26.87 9.23
N SER A 571 9.92 -27.28 10.49
CA SER A 571 11.10 -27.00 11.33
C SER A 571 12.23 -28.02 11.13
N GLU A 572 13.45 -27.67 11.54
CA GLU A 572 14.67 -28.44 11.24
C GLU A 572 14.66 -29.85 11.84
N TYR A 573 14.04 -30.03 13.02
CA TYR A 573 13.92 -31.34 13.65
C TYR A 573 12.93 -32.27 12.92
N ASN A 574 11.79 -31.74 12.45
CA ASN A 574 10.87 -32.52 11.60
C ASN A 574 11.50 -32.84 10.24
N LEU A 575 12.31 -31.92 9.70
CA LEU A 575 13.06 -32.13 8.47
C LEU A 575 14.17 -33.18 8.65
N TYR A 576 14.84 -33.20 9.80
CA TYR A 576 15.76 -34.26 10.21
C TYR A 576 15.07 -35.64 10.24
N GLU A 577 13.92 -35.78 10.90
CA GLU A 577 13.19 -37.07 10.93
C GLU A 577 12.77 -37.54 9.52
N ILE A 578 12.37 -36.60 8.65
CA ILE A 578 12.00 -36.91 7.25
C ILE A 578 13.24 -37.26 6.40
N LEU A 579 14.38 -36.62 6.65
CA LEU A 579 15.66 -36.90 5.99
C LEU A 579 16.23 -38.26 6.43
N ASP A 580 16.18 -38.57 7.71
CA ASP A 580 16.66 -39.83 8.29
C ASP A 580 15.83 -41.02 7.79
N GLU A 581 14.49 -40.89 7.78
CA GLU A 581 13.60 -41.91 7.20
C GLU A 581 13.83 -42.10 5.69
N PHE A 582 14.11 -41.02 4.94
CA PHE A 582 14.49 -41.10 3.52
C PHE A 582 15.84 -41.82 3.33
N LEU A 583 16.87 -41.50 4.12
CA LEU A 583 18.17 -42.19 4.05
C LEU A 583 18.05 -43.67 4.43
N CYS A 584 17.23 -43.98 5.45
CA CYS A 584 16.90 -45.34 5.86
C CYS A 584 16.16 -46.11 4.75
N SER A 585 15.17 -45.51 4.07
CA SER A 585 14.45 -46.17 2.98
C SER A 585 15.37 -46.50 1.78
N GLN A 586 16.47 -45.75 1.64
CA GLN A 586 17.51 -45.98 0.61
C GLN A 586 18.72 -46.80 1.09
N ASN A 587 18.81 -47.18 2.38
CA ASN A 587 19.94 -47.87 3.03
C ASN A 587 21.30 -47.11 2.99
N TYR A 588 21.30 -45.79 3.26
CA TYR A 588 22.53 -44.98 3.38
C TYR A 588 22.73 -44.39 4.79
N ASP A 589 23.98 -44.16 5.16
CA ASP A 589 24.37 -43.40 6.36
C ASP A 589 24.66 -41.93 5.97
N ILE A 590 24.64 -41.01 6.95
CA ILE A 590 24.87 -39.57 6.73
C ILE A 590 26.26 -39.26 6.17
N GLN A 591 27.25 -40.13 6.40
CA GLN A 591 28.59 -40.04 5.80
C GLN A 591 28.57 -40.33 4.28
N ASP A 592 27.62 -41.14 3.79
CA ASP A 592 27.51 -41.54 2.38
C ASP A 592 26.72 -40.54 1.52
N ILE A 593 26.01 -39.58 2.12
CA ILE A 593 25.06 -38.68 1.44
C ILE A 593 25.67 -37.89 0.27
N ILE A 594 26.98 -37.62 0.33
CA ILE A 594 27.73 -36.89 -0.70
C ILE A 594 28.00 -37.76 -1.96
N ASN A 595 27.68 -39.07 -1.91
CA ASN A 595 27.95 -40.05 -2.95
C ASN A 595 26.68 -40.66 -3.59
N LEU A 596 25.49 -40.09 -3.32
CA LEU A 596 24.22 -40.52 -3.92
C LEU A 596 24.23 -40.45 -5.45
N LYS A 597 23.52 -41.38 -6.12
CA LYS A 597 23.53 -41.56 -7.57
C LYS A 597 22.14 -41.41 -8.17
N ASP A 598 22.08 -41.16 -9.48
CA ASP A 598 20.86 -41.13 -10.30
C ASP A 598 19.83 -40.00 -9.99
N ILE A 599 20.27 -38.89 -9.39
CA ILE A 599 19.46 -37.67 -9.15
C ILE A 599 19.97 -36.49 -10.02
N LYS A 600 19.08 -35.54 -10.40
CA LYS A 600 19.44 -34.34 -11.17
C LYS A 600 20.31 -33.37 -10.35
N GLN A 601 21.25 -32.68 -11.02
CA GLN A 601 22.20 -31.76 -10.38
C GLN A 601 21.53 -30.65 -9.57
N ASP A 602 20.57 -29.90 -10.14
CA ASP A 602 19.86 -28.80 -9.45
C ASP A 602 19.14 -29.30 -8.17
N VAL A 603 18.66 -30.54 -8.20
CA VAL A 603 17.98 -31.20 -7.07
C VAL A 603 18.98 -31.70 -6.01
N ILE A 604 20.14 -32.23 -6.41
CA ILE A 604 21.25 -32.58 -5.49
C ILE A 604 21.82 -31.32 -4.83
N VAL A 605 21.98 -30.24 -5.61
CA VAL A 605 22.43 -28.94 -5.13
C VAL A 605 21.46 -28.41 -4.08
N TYR A 606 20.16 -28.40 -4.36
CA TYR A 606 19.15 -28.02 -3.38
C TYR A 606 19.18 -28.91 -2.13
N LEU A 607 19.27 -30.25 -2.29
CA LEU A 607 19.37 -31.21 -1.18
C LEU A 607 20.55 -30.88 -0.24
N LEU A 608 21.77 -30.85 -0.77
CA LEU A 608 22.99 -30.68 0.04
C LEU A 608 23.14 -29.24 0.59
N HIS A 609 22.67 -28.24 -0.16
CA HIS A 609 22.75 -26.83 0.25
C HIS A 609 21.67 -26.46 1.27
N LYS A 610 20.42 -26.83 1.02
CA LYS A 610 19.22 -26.28 1.69
C LYS A 610 18.55 -27.25 2.65
N ILE A 611 18.81 -28.56 2.55
CA ILE A 611 18.24 -29.58 3.44
C ILE A 611 19.30 -30.16 4.41
N CYS A 612 20.59 -30.23 4.05
CA CYS A 612 21.63 -30.87 4.88
C CYS A 612 22.45 -29.90 5.77
N THR A 613 21.83 -28.88 6.38
CA THR A 613 22.51 -27.81 7.16
C THR A 613 23.02 -28.26 8.54
N ILE A 614 23.76 -27.40 9.25
CA ILE A 614 24.22 -27.69 10.64
C ILE A 614 23.05 -28.06 11.55
N ASP A 615 21.93 -27.36 11.46
CA ASP A 615 20.79 -27.62 12.34
C ASP A 615 20.11 -28.96 12.08
N THR A 616 20.17 -29.47 10.85
CA THR A 616 19.70 -30.82 10.53
C THR A 616 20.73 -31.89 10.90
N ILE A 617 22.04 -31.65 10.70
CA ILE A 617 23.07 -32.67 10.93
C ILE A 617 23.66 -32.70 12.35
N LYS A 618 23.47 -31.66 13.18
CA LYS A 618 23.98 -31.62 14.57
C LYS A 618 23.46 -32.77 15.43
N TYR A 619 22.27 -33.29 15.10
CA TYR A 619 21.66 -34.44 15.79
C TYR A 619 22.42 -35.77 15.59
N PHE A 620 23.39 -35.83 14.67
CA PHE A 620 24.31 -36.97 14.49
C PHE A 620 25.64 -36.85 15.30
N PHE A 621 25.89 -35.78 16.08
CA PHE A 621 27.21 -35.48 16.71
C PHE A 621 27.16 -35.10 18.22
N GLY A 622 28.35 -34.97 18.86
CA GLY A 622 28.48 -34.86 20.34
C GLY A 622 29.17 -33.62 20.93
N ARG A 623 29.79 -32.75 20.14
CA ARG A 623 30.28 -31.41 20.54
C ARG A 623 30.06 -30.43 19.40
N ILE A 624 29.79 -29.16 19.72
CA ILE A 624 29.35 -28.17 18.71
C ILE A 624 30.45 -27.88 17.67
N ASN A 625 31.70 -27.70 18.12
CA ASN A 625 32.86 -27.48 17.23
C ASN A 625 33.11 -28.67 16.28
N ASP A 626 32.92 -29.90 16.74
CA ASP A 626 33.19 -31.12 15.96
C ASP A 626 32.13 -31.30 14.83
N ALA A 627 30.88 -30.89 15.09
CA ALA A 627 29.80 -30.89 14.11
C ALA A 627 29.93 -29.74 13.09
N GLU A 628 30.35 -28.57 13.57
CA GLU A 628 30.72 -27.43 12.73
C GLU A 628 31.83 -27.84 11.74
N GLU A 629 32.89 -28.51 12.21
CA GLU A 629 34.00 -28.99 11.36
C GLU A 629 33.54 -30.00 10.28
N PHE A 630 32.55 -30.87 10.56
CA PHE A 630 32.01 -31.77 9.54
C PHE A 630 31.21 -31.05 8.44
N ARG A 631 30.44 -29.99 8.78
CA ARG A 631 29.73 -29.19 7.76
C ARG A 631 30.69 -28.51 6.80
N LEU A 632 31.83 -27.98 7.29
CA LEU A 632 32.89 -27.43 6.44
C LEU A 632 33.32 -28.40 5.33
N ASN A 633 33.30 -29.70 5.62
CA ASN A 633 33.70 -30.74 4.67
C ASN A 633 32.66 -30.94 3.55
N ILE A 634 31.36 -30.94 3.88
CA ILE A 634 30.25 -30.99 2.89
C ILE A 634 30.31 -29.75 1.98
N LEU A 635 30.51 -28.57 2.55
CA LEU A 635 30.64 -27.31 1.82
C LEU A 635 31.83 -27.34 0.85
N SER A 636 32.96 -27.92 1.27
CA SER A 636 34.13 -28.12 0.41
C SER A 636 33.86 -29.02 -0.81
N HIS A 637 32.83 -29.87 -0.77
CA HIS A 637 32.39 -30.67 -1.90
C HIS A 637 31.47 -29.85 -2.82
N LEU A 638 30.50 -29.14 -2.26
CA LEU A 638 29.56 -28.29 -2.99
C LEU A 638 30.28 -27.22 -3.85
N ILE A 639 31.34 -26.61 -3.32
CA ILE A 639 32.26 -25.67 -4.01
C ILE A 639 32.84 -26.21 -5.34
N LYS A 640 32.85 -27.54 -5.53
CA LYS A 640 33.42 -28.22 -6.71
C LYS A 640 32.37 -28.62 -7.76
N ILE A 641 31.10 -28.71 -7.38
CA ILE A 641 30.02 -29.26 -8.24
C ILE A 641 28.93 -28.24 -8.59
N ASP A 642 28.88 -27.10 -7.90
CA ASP A 642 28.03 -25.96 -8.27
C ASP A 642 28.85 -24.65 -8.22
N GLU A 643 29.24 -24.16 -9.39
CA GLU A 643 29.96 -22.89 -9.53
C GLU A 643 29.07 -21.65 -9.30
N ILE A 644 27.75 -21.77 -9.39
CA ILE A 644 26.82 -20.65 -9.25
C ILE A 644 26.66 -20.28 -7.77
N ASN A 645 26.43 -21.27 -6.89
CA ASN A 645 26.34 -21.03 -5.44
C ASN A 645 27.67 -21.14 -4.68
N LYS A 646 28.79 -21.36 -5.38
CA LYS A 646 30.16 -21.49 -4.84
C LYS A 646 30.49 -20.49 -3.74
N LYS A 647 30.05 -19.25 -3.91
CA LYS A 647 30.31 -18.14 -2.98
C LYS A 647 29.56 -18.31 -1.65
N SER A 648 28.35 -18.86 -1.66
CA SER A 648 27.58 -19.14 -0.44
C SER A 648 28.03 -20.38 0.31
N TYR A 649 28.68 -21.34 -0.38
CA TYR A 649 29.38 -22.41 0.32
C TYR A 649 30.68 -21.92 0.96
N GLN A 650 31.27 -20.87 0.40
CA GLN A 650 32.35 -20.11 1.03
C GLN A 650 31.80 -19.36 2.25
N GLU A 651 30.73 -18.57 2.08
CA GLU A 651 30.04 -17.88 3.17
C GLU A 651 29.52 -18.86 4.22
N GLU A 652 29.32 -20.16 3.95
CA GLU A 652 28.93 -21.12 4.98
C GLU A 652 30.12 -21.69 5.82
N VAL A 653 31.37 -21.32 5.51
CA VAL A 653 32.57 -21.79 6.24
C VAL A 653 32.74 -20.99 7.56
N ASP A 654 33.47 -19.90 7.52
CA ASP A 654 33.01 -18.56 7.93
C ASP A 654 32.28 -18.28 9.29
N GLU A 655 31.11 -18.82 9.72
CA GLU A 655 30.52 -18.55 11.10
C GLU A 655 30.90 -19.54 12.15
N ILE A 656 31.41 -20.63 11.64
CA ILE A 656 32.35 -21.41 12.40
C ILE A 656 33.59 -20.52 12.72
N ASN A 657 33.89 -19.50 11.92
CA ASN A 657 34.94 -18.49 12.20
C ASN A 657 34.43 -17.15 12.83
N LYS A 658 33.12 -16.96 13.03
CA LYS A 658 32.48 -15.66 13.34
C LYS A 658 32.06 -15.49 14.79
N LYS A 659 31.64 -16.58 15.46
CA LYS A 659 31.48 -16.75 16.92
C LYS A 659 32.65 -16.17 17.75
N ILE A 660 33.78 -15.94 17.08
CA ILE A 660 35.04 -15.37 17.58
C ILE A 660 35.10 -13.83 17.45
N SER A 661 34.54 -13.25 16.38
CA SER A 661 34.52 -11.79 16.09
C SER A 661 33.62 -11.01 17.05
N VAL A 662 32.56 -11.68 17.51
CA VAL A 662 31.48 -11.26 18.40
C VAL A 662 31.74 -10.09 19.35
N ARG A 663 32.78 -10.21 20.17
CA ARG A 663 32.98 -9.37 21.35
C ARG A 663 33.44 -7.93 21.05
N ASN A 664 33.72 -7.59 19.79
CA ASN A 664 34.13 -6.23 19.40
C ASN A 664 32.97 -5.29 19.06
N VAL A 665 31.82 -5.84 18.64
CA VAL A 665 30.72 -5.08 18.01
C VAL A 665 29.96 -4.16 18.98
N ILE A 666 29.87 -4.52 20.26
CA ILE A 666 29.08 -3.79 21.27
C ILE A 666 29.54 -2.32 21.46
N LYS A 667 30.81 -2.00 21.18
CA LYS A 667 31.39 -0.67 21.46
C LYS A 667 31.02 0.43 20.48
N GLU A 668 30.71 0.10 19.22
CA GLU A 668 30.45 1.12 18.19
C GLU A 668 28.96 1.49 18.11
N VAL A 669 28.09 0.52 18.40
CA VAL A 669 26.62 0.63 18.27
C VAL A 669 26.01 1.75 19.12
N ASN A 670 26.61 2.07 20.28
CA ASN A 670 26.08 3.14 21.15
C ASN A 670 26.19 4.56 20.55
N LYS A 671 27.06 4.80 19.57
CA LYS A 671 27.24 6.13 18.93
C LYS A 671 26.39 6.34 17.67
N GLY A 672 25.83 5.26 17.11
CA GLY A 672 25.02 5.28 15.87
C GLY A 672 23.52 5.11 16.11
N ARG A 673 22.99 5.55 17.26
CA ARG A 673 21.56 5.32 17.61
C ARG A 673 20.57 6.23 16.89
N LEU A 674 21.02 7.34 16.30
CA LEU A 674 20.20 8.21 15.47
C LEU A 674 20.70 8.20 14.02
N PHE A 675 19.97 7.51 13.15
CA PHE A 675 20.42 7.20 11.80
C PHE A 675 19.37 7.58 10.74
N VAL A 676 19.85 8.13 9.62
CA VAL A 676 19.05 8.42 8.42
C VAL A 676 19.87 7.99 7.20
N ASP A 677 19.38 7.03 6.41
CA ASP A 677 20.08 6.52 5.22
C ASP A 677 19.89 7.49 4.05
N ILE A 678 20.76 8.51 3.95
CA ILE A 678 20.67 9.53 2.89
C ILE A 678 20.83 8.90 1.51
N ASP A 679 21.71 7.90 1.35
CA ASP A 679 21.97 7.27 0.05
C ASP A 679 20.74 6.48 -0.45
N LYS A 680 20.06 5.72 0.42
CA LYS A 680 18.81 5.04 0.04
C LYS A 680 17.60 5.95 -0.05
N LEU A 681 17.50 6.99 0.78
CA LEU A 681 16.53 8.07 0.55
C LEU A 681 16.75 8.69 -0.83
N LYS A 682 18.00 9.02 -1.19
CA LYS A 682 18.37 9.60 -2.48
C LYS A 682 18.02 8.66 -3.64
N GLU A 683 18.39 7.38 -3.58
CA GLU A 683 18.01 6.39 -4.60
C GLU A 683 16.48 6.32 -4.78
N GLN A 684 15.72 6.20 -3.69
CA GLN A 684 14.25 6.17 -3.74
C GLN A 684 13.65 7.49 -4.25
N LEU A 685 14.19 8.63 -3.82
CA LEU A 685 13.72 9.95 -4.23
C LEU A 685 14.00 10.20 -5.72
N ILE A 686 15.16 9.74 -6.23
CA ILE A 686 15.46 9.75 -7.65
C ILE A 686 14.53 8.80 -8.39
N GLU A 687 14.43 7.52 -8.03
CA GLU A 687 13.56 6.57 -8.74
C GLU A 687 12.09 7.05 -8.80
N LYS A 688 11.58 7.58 -7.68
CA LYS A 688 10.16 7.97 -7.53
C LYS A 688 9.83 9.36 -8.08
N TYR A 689 10.74 10.34 -7.96
CA TYR A 689 10.48 11.75 -8.27
C TYR A 689 11.42 12.34 -9.34
N ASN A 690 12.25 11.55 -10.02
CA ASN A 690 13.08 12.05 -11.14
C ASN A 690 12.23 12.69 -12.24
N ASP A 691 11.04 12.18 -12.54
CA ASP A 691 10.16 12.82 -13.51
C ASP A 691 9.60 14.16 -13.02
N ASP A 692 9.29 14.28 -11.73
CA ASP A 692 8.84 15.53 -11.10
C ASP A 692 9.95 16.58 -11.02
N PHE A 693 11.20 16.15 -10.83
CA PHE A 693 12.34 17.04 -10.91
C PHE A 693 12.67 17.43 -12.36
N ASN A 694 12.63 16.50 -13.32
CA ASN A 694 12.79 16.84 -14.74
C ASN A 694 11.69 17.81 -15.20
N ARG A 695 10.48 17.68 -14.64
CA ARG A 695 9.40 18.65 -14.77
C ARG A 695 9.77 20.01 -14.16
N LEU A 696 10.31 20.07 -12.93
CA LEU A 696 10.84 21.32 -12.35
C LEU A 696 11.88 21.98 -13.27
N LEU A 697 12.90 21.25 -13.76
CA LEU A 697 13.92 21.80 -14.67
C LEU A 697 13.32 22.36 -15.96
N ARG A 698 12.33 21.67 -16.54
CA ARG A 698 11.63 22.16 -17.74
C ARG A 698 10.85 23.45 -17.45
N ILE A 699 10.15 23.54 -16.32
CA ILE A 699 9.43 24.76 -15.92
C ILE A 699 10.42 25.92 -15.66
N VAL A 700 11.56 25.65 -15.01
CA VAL A 700 12.66 26.61 -14.81
C VAL A 700 13.29 27.04 -16.15
N GLY A 701 13.42 26.12 -17.11
CA GLY A 701 13.87 26.41 -18.47
C GLY A 701 12.90 27.33 -19.21
N GLU A 702 11.60 27.05 -19.12
CA GLU A 702 10.53 27.86 -19.72
C GLU A 702 10.39 29.25 -19.08
N LYS A 703 10.70 29.41 -17.78
CA LYS A 703 10.70 30.71 -17.09
C LYS A 703 11.57 31.78 -17.79
N LYS A 704 12.61 31.36 -18.52
CA LYS A 704 13.46 32.27 -19.31
C LYS A 704 12.72 32.93 -20.48
N ASN A 705 11.63 32.32 -20.95
CA ASN A 705 10.81 32.78 -22.08
C ASN A 705 9.41 33.25 -21.65
N ASN A 706 8.82 32.59 -20.65
CA ASN A 706 7.44 32.77 -20.22
C ASN A 706 7.33 32.81 -18.69
N ASN A 707 6.79 33.89 -18.11
CA ASN A 707 6.39 33.88 -16.71
C ASN A 707 5.21 32.91 -16.55
N LEU A 708 5.40 31.75 -15.93
CA LEU A 708 4.36 30.74 -15.68
C LEU A 708 3.79 30.88 -14.26
N VAL A 709 2.46 30.82 -14.15
CA VAL A 709 1.71 30.85 -12.88
C VAL A 709 1.22 29.44 -12.58
N GLY A 710 1.46 28.97 -11.36
CA GLY A 710 0.93 27.71 -10.83
C GLY A 710 -0.12 27.92 -9.73
N PHE A 711 -0.77 26.83 -9.32
CA PHE A 711 -1.72 26.83 -8.21
C PHE A 711 -1.02 26.57 -6.88
N ASN A 712 -0.97 27.57 -5.99
CA ASN A 712 -0.48 27.39 -4.62
C ASN A 712 -1.64 27.01 -3.67
N ALA A 713 -1.66 25.75 -3.22
CA ALA A 713 -2.67 25.21 -2.32
C ALA A 713 -2.58 25.79 -0.89
N SER A 714 -1.39 26.23 -0.44
CA SER A 714 -1.18 26.79 0.90
C SER A 714 -1.63 28.25 1.05
N LYS A 715 -2.02 28.91 -0.05
CA LYS A 715 -2.58 30.27 0.00
C LYS A 715 -3.82 30.24 0.90
N PRO A 716 -3.93 31.09 1.95
CA PRO A 716 -5.06 31.10 2.85
C PRO A 716 -6.32 31.57 2.12
N ARG A 717 -7.13 30.62 1.68
CA ARG A 717 -8.43 30.83 1.02
C ARG A 717 -9.54 30.41 1.98
N ASN A 718 -10.60 31.21 2.08
CA ASN A 718 -11.81 30.78 2.80
C ASN A 718 -12.67 29.96 1.82
N TRP A 719 -12.50 28.64 1.87
CA TRP A 719 -13.14 27.70 0.94
C TRP A 719 -14.67 27.64 1.13
N GLU A 720 -15.17 27.87 2.34
CA GLU A 720 -16.60 27.98 2.65
C GLU A 720 -17.25 29.22 2.05
N THR A 721 -16.63 30.40 2.14
CA THR A 721 -17.16 31.62 1.50
C THR A 721 -16.93 31.60 0.00
N SER A 722 -15.90 30.90 -0.48
CA SER A 722 -15.68 30.62 -1.91
C SER A 722 -16.76 29.72 -2.53
N LEU A 723 -17.68 29.16 -1.73
CA LEU A 723 -18.92 28.57 -2.25
C LEU A 723 -19.95 29.64 -2.64
N LYS A 724 -19.91 30.85 -2.07
CA LYS A 724 -20.99 31.85 -2.15
C LYS A 724 -20.58 33.17 -2.81
N GLU A 725 -19.32 33.57 -2.69
CA GLU A 725 -18.83 34.89 -3.08
C GLU A 725 -17.51 34.78 -3.87
N GLN A 726 -17.20 35.78 -4.69
CA GLN A 726 -15.87 35.94 -5.30
C GLN A 726 -14.99 36.73 -4.32
N ILE A 727 -13.81 36.22 -3.99
CA ILE A 727 -12.88 36.88 -3.07
C ILE A 727 -11.74 37.49 -3.90
N GLN A 728 -11.61 38.81 -3.84
CA GLN A 728 -10.50 39.52 -4.46
C GLN A 728 -9.29 39.45 -3.52
N ASP A 729 -8.52 38.36 -3.60
CA ASP A 729 -7.28 38.20 -2.82
C ASP A 729 -6.19 39.15 -3.33
N ASP A 730 -5.60 39.93 -2.43
CA ASP A 730 -4.48 40.82 -2.77
C ASP A 730 -3.20 40.05 -3.19
N LEU A 731 -2.71 40.43 -4.38
CA LEU A 731 -1.31 40.42 -4.85
C LEU A 731 -0.41 39.19 -4.53
N ASN A 732 -0.32 38.29 -5.52
CA ASN A 732 0.92 37.69 -6.04
C ASN A 732 2.13 37.55 -5.07
N SER A 733 2.03 36.68 -4.07
CA SER A 733 3.22 36.08 -3.46
C SER A 733 3.22 34.57 -3.71
N TYR A 734 4.37 34.03 -4.11
CA TYR A 734 4.65 32.58 -4.16
C TYR A 734 3.77 31.74 -5.11
N ASN A 735 3.21 32.33 -6.17
CA ASN A 735 2.43 31.64 -7.22
C ASN A 735 3.25 31.25 -8.47
N GLU A 736 4.57 31.41 -8.43
CA GLU A 736 5.46 31.08 -9.55
C GLU A 736 5.49 29.56 -9.76
N ALA A 737 5.27 29.09 -11.00
CA ALA A 737 5.07 27.65 -11.25
C ALA A 737 6.30 26.79 -10.91
N ASP A 738 7.50 27.36 -11.05
CA ASP A 738 8.77 26.77 -10.65
C ASP A 738 8.95 26.72 -9.13
N PHE A 739 8.59 27.80 -8.41
CA PHE A 739 8.59 27.76 -6.95
C PHE A 739 7.59 26.72 -6.41
N ILE A 740 6.40 26.61 -6.99
CA ILE A 740 5.40 25.60 -6.58
C ILE A 740 5.91 24.18 -6.85
N ALA A 741 6.53 23.94 -8.02
CA ALA A 741 7.15 22.66 -8.32
C ALA A 741 8.29 22.32 -7.35
N PHE A 742 9.15 23.30 -7.03
CA PHE A 742 10.20 23.16 -6.01
C PHE A 742 9.61 22.86 -4.62
N LYS A 743 8.58 23.61 -4.20
CA LYS A 743 7.91 23.47 -2.89
C LYS A 743 7.30 22.08 -2.71
N ASN A 744 6.71 21.52 -3.77
CA ASN A 744 6.20 20.16 -3.75
C ASN A 744 7.34 19.15 -3.57
N ILE A 745 8.43 19.27 -4.32
CA ILE A 745 9.62 18.42 -4.16
C ILE A 745 10.22 18.57 -2.76
N TYR A 746 10.34 19.79 -2.24
CA TYR A 746 10.82 20.03 -0.87
C TYR A 746 9.96 19.31 0.17
N TYR A 747 8.63 19.41 0.08
CA TYR A 747 7.76 18.72 1.02
C TYR A 747 7.84 17.21 0.86
N GLU A 748 7.81 16.65 -0.35
CA GLU A 748 7.98 15.21 -0.55
C GLU A 748 9.32 14.72 0.04
N VAL A 749 10.44 15.41 -0.24
CA VAL A 749 11.76 15.08 0.32
C VAL A 749 11.78 15.20 1.85
N ARG A 750 11.16 16.24 2.43
CA ARG A 750 11.07 16.40 3.89
C ARG A 750 10.21 15.35 4.55
N GLU A 751 9.03 15.05 4.00
CA GLU A 751 8.13 14.03 4.53
C GLU A 751 8.78 12.65 4.46
N GLN A 752 9.53 12.32 3.39
CA GLN A 752 10.37 11.12 3.37
C GLN A 752 11.50 11.18 4.41
N PHE A 753 12.28 12.27 4.48
CA PHE A 753 13.38 12.40 5.45
C PHE A 753 12.93 12.30 6.92
N LEU A 754 11.72 12.78 7.26
CA LEU A 754 11.20 12.75 8.63
C LEU A 754 10.38 11.49 8.94
N PHE A 755 9.48 11.12 8.03
CA PHE A 755 8.41 10.15 8.28
C PHE A 755 8.38 9.00 7.27
N SER A 756 9.36 8.86 6.38
CA SER A 756 9.58 7.58 5.69
C SER A 756 9.68 6.50 6.75
N LYS A 757 8.78 5.51 6.62
CA LYS A 757 8.79 4.29 7.44
C LYS A 757 10.09 3.52 7.20
N GLU A 758 10.70 3.75 6.05
CA GLU A 758 11.94 3.19 5.59
C GLU A 758 13.15 3.79 6.30
N TYR A 759 13.48 5.02 5.94
CA TYR A 759 14.78 5.62 6.18
C TYR A 759 14.68 6.97 6.93
N GLY A 760 13.47 7.33 7.39
CA GLY A 760 13.18 8.64 7.98
C GLY A 760 13.47 8.75 9.49
N LEU A 761 13.68 9.98 9.96
CA LEU A 761 14.16 10.29 11.31
C LEU A 761 13.27 9.78 12.46
N ASP A 762 11.95 9.96 12.39
CA ASP A 762 11.03 9.52 13.47
C ASP A 762 11.07 8.00 13.67
N SER A 763 11.33 7.29 12.58
CA SER A 763 11.36 5.84 12.57
C SER A 763 12.60 5.29 13.31
N SER A 764 13.76 5.97 13.21
CA SER A 764 14.95 5.70 14.05
C SER A 764 14.70 6.07 15.52
N LEU A 765 14.07 7.23 15.80
CA LEU A 765 13.74 7.67 17.17
C LEU A 765 12.83 6.66 17.87
N SER A 766 11.76 6.23 17.19
CA SER A 766 10.77 5.28 17.70
C SER A 766 11.40 3.95 18.11
N THR A 767 12.32 3.45 17.27
CA THR A 767 12.84 2.08 17.35
C THR A 767 14.09 1.94 18.21
N ARG A 768 15.03 2.89 18.14
CA ARG A 768 16.34 2.80 18.80
C ARG A 768 16.45 3.55 20.13
N ILE A 769 15.53 4.48 20.39
CA ILE A 769 15.56 5.37 21.58
C ILE A 769 14.28 5.24 22.42
N ARG A 770 13.09 5.44 21.82
CA ARG A 770 11.83 5.49 22.58
C ARG A 770 11.35 4.12 23.11
N HIS A 771 11.69 3.01 22.46
CA HIS A 771 11.21 1.68 22.86
C HIS A 771 11.97 1.09 24.06
N GLY A 772 11.66 1.58 25.26
CA GLY A 772 12.11 1.04 26.54
C GLY A 772 13.60 1.24 26.86
N ALA A 773 14.47 1.39 25.86
CA ALA A 773 15.90 1.56 26.05
C ALA A 773 16.21 2.77 26.95
N LEU A 774 15.60 3.93 26.69
CA LEU A 774 15.77 5.13 27.51
C LEU A 774 15.29 4.94 28.96
N GLU A 775 14.08 4.40 29.12
CA GLU A 775 13.44 4.23 30.43
C GLU A 775 14.21 3.21 31.28
N ASN A 776 14.61 2.07 30.71
CA ASN A 776 15.31 1.01 31.42
C ASN A 776 16.80 1.29 31.66
N GLN A 777 17.48 2.05 30.77
CA GLN A 777 18.84 2.53 31.03
C GLN A 777 18.89 3.52 32.21
N ILE A 778 17.85 4.35 32.38
CA ILE A 778 17.70 5.23 33.56
C ILE A 778 17.31 4.42 34.79
N ARG A 779 16.37 3.47 34.65
CA ARG A 779 15.82 2.70 35.78
C ARG A 779 16.82 1.68 36.37
N SER A 780 17.65 1.04 35.54
CA SER A 780 18.66 0.07 35.95
C SER A 780 19.69 0.65 36.92
N VAL A 781 20.02 1.94 36.80
CA VAL A 781 20.86 2.70 37.74
C VAL A 781 20.39 2.53 39.20
N PHE A 782 19.07 2.53 39.40
CA PHE A 782 18.45 2.40 40.71
C PHE A 782 18.16 0.94 41.08
N GLU A 783 17.87 0.06 40.11
CA GLU A 783 17.70 -1.39 40.34
C GLU A 783 19.00 -2.06 40.80
N ASN A 784 20.15 -1.70 40.20
CA ASN A 784 21.48 -2.20 40.57
C ASN A 784 21.83 -1.95 42.06
N LEU A 785 21.12 -1.02 42.70
CA LEU A 785 21.31 -0.61 44.10
C LEU A 785 20.14 -1.05 44.99
N ASN A 786 19.14 -1.74 44.44
CA ASN A 786 17.87 -2.13 45.06
C ASN A 786 17.03 -0.93 45.56
N LEU A 787 17.06 0.21 44.85
CA LEU A 787 16.39 1.46 45.26
C LEU A 787 14.99 1.65 44.65
N VAL A 788 14.64 0.87 43.64
CA VAL A 788 13.29 0.81 43.07
C VAL A 788 12.73 -0.61 43.21
N THR A 789 11.42 -0.73 43.06
CA THR A 789 10.67 -1.99 43.18
C THR A 789 9.80 -2.22 41.95
N THR A 790 9.25 -3.42 41.82
CA THR A 790 8.38 -3.83 40.71
C THR A 790 6.92 -3.44 40.96
N LYS A 791 6.11 -3.48 39.90
CA LYS A 791 4.65 -3.29 39.96
C LYS A 791 3.94 -4.63 39.88
N LEU A 792 2.91 -4.83 40.68
CA LEU A 792 1.96 -5.94 40.56
C LEU A 792 0.54 -5.36 40.51
N ALA A 793 -0.21 -5.71 39.46
CA ALA A 793 -1.56 -5.17 39.19
C ALA A 793 -1.67 -3.62 39.15
N GLY A 794 -0.56 -2.91 38.88
CA GLY A 794 -0.51 -1.45 38.76
C GLY A 794 -0.04 -0.71 40.03
N GLU A 795 0.06 -1.39 41.17
CA GLU A 795 0.66 -0.84 42.39
C GLU A 795 2.07 -1.38 42.61
N TYR A 796 2.94 -0.58 43.23
CA TYR A 796 4.30 -1.00 43.56
C TYR A 796 4.30 -1.91 44.79
N ILE A 797 5.02 -3.04 44.73
CA ILE A 797 5.08 -4.03 45.81
C ILE A 797 6.27 -3.82 46.75
N ASP A 798 6.23 -4.46 47.92
CA ASP A 798 7.35 -4.44 48.88
C ASP A 798 8.55 -5.17 48.28
N SER A 799 9.73 -4.56 48.35
CA SER A 799 10.96 -5.14 47.84
C SER A 799 11.48 -6.26 48.74
N GLU A 800 11.70 -7.45 48.17
CA GLU A 800 12.20 -8.62 48.91
C GLU A 800 13.59 -8.40 49.51
N TYR A 801 14.45 -7.65 48.80
CA TYR A 801 15.76 -7.26 49.33
C TYR A 801 15.62 -6.54 50.68
N TRP A 802 14.71 -5.57 50.79
CA TRP A 802 14.49 -4.83 52.04
C TRP A 802 13.75 -5.65 53.10
N ASN A 803 12.86 -6.56 52.70
CA ASN A 803 12.24 -7.54 53.61
C ASN A 803 13.26 -8.52 54.22
N SER A 804 14.37 -8.80 53.54
CA SER A 804 15.47 -9.62 54.06
C SER A 804 16.47 -8.86 54.93
N GLN A 805 16.39 -7.52 55.01
CA GLN A 805 17.23 -6.73 55.91
C GLN A 805 16.72 -6.80 57.35
N ASN A 806 17.64 -6.73 58.31
CA ASN A 806 17.34 -6.88 59.74
C ASN A 806 16.77 -5.57 60.33
N LEU A 807 15.59 -5.17 59.85
CA LEU A 807 14.87 -3.95 60.20
C LEU A 807 13.72 -4.23 61.18
N ASP A 808 13.41 -3.24 62.01
CA ASP A 808 12.16 -3.20 62.78
C ASP A 808 10.97 -2.80 61.89
N PHE A 809 9.78 -3.26 62.26
CA PHE A 809 8.57 -3.18 61.43
C PHE A 809 8.21 -1.74 61.02
N GLU A 810 8.38 -0.75 61.90
CA GLU A 810 8.08 0.66 61.60
C GLU A 810 9.03 1.22 60.53
N ASN A 811 10.35 1.04 60.69
CA ASN A 811 11.32 1.51 59.69
C ASN A 811 11.21 0.75 58.37
N LEU A 812 10.98 -0.57 58.40
CA LEU A 812 10.74 -1.37 57.19
C LEU A 812 9.54 -0.82 56.41
N GLN A 813 8.42 -0.56 57.09
CA GLN A 813 7.21 -0.07 56.43
C GLN A 813 7.37 1.35 55.86
N VAL A 814 8.16 2.22 56.52
CA VAL A 814 8.52 3.55 55.96
C VAL A 814 9.41 3.40 54.74
N ILE A 815 10.46 2.57 54.79
CA ILE A 815 11.36 2.34 53.65
C ILE A 815 10.59 1.78 52.45
N GLN A 816 9.75 0.76 52.64
CA GLN A 816 8.96 0.18 51.55
C GLN A 816 8.04 1.23 50.90
N ASN A 817 7.33 2.04 51.69
CA ASN A 817 6.50 3.12 51.16
C ASN A 817 7.29 4.17 50.37
N GLN A 818 8.50 4.53 50.84
CA GLN A 818 9.37 5.47 50.12
C GLN A 818 9.93 4.89 48.81
N ILE A 819 10.34 3.62 48.80
CA ILE A 819 10.79 2.92 47.58
C ILE A 819 9.67 2.89 46.53
N LYS A 820 8.42 2.61 46.94
CA LYS A 820 7.24 2.65 46.06
C LYS A 820 7.01 4.04 45.46
N SER A 821 7.06 5.08 46.29
CA SER A 821 6.89 6.47 45.87
C SER A 821 8.01 6.93 44.92
N PHE A 822 9.25 6.61 45.26
CA PHE A 822 10.44 6.91 44.45
C PHE A 822 10.40 6.21 43.09
N SER A 823 10.06 4.90 43.07
CA SER A 823 9.86 4.14 41.83
C SER A 823 8.81 4.80 40.94
N LYS A 824 7.71 5.30 41.52
CA LYS A 824 6.68 6.06 40.80
C LYS A 824 7.25 7.32 40.12
N SER A 825 7.97 8.14 40.87
CA SER A 825 8.53 9.39 40.34
C SER A 825 9.59 9.16 39.26
N VAL A 826 10.41 8.10 39.39
CA VAL A 826 11.42 7.71 38.38
C VAL A 826 10.75 7.27 37.07
N ASP A 827 9.74 6.41 37.14
CA ASP A 827 8.99 5.94 35.97
C ASP A 827 8.22 7.08 35.28
N GLU A 828 7.57 7.97 36.04
CA GLU A 828 6.79 9.09 35.50
C GLU A 828 7.67 10.11 34.77
N LEU A 829 8.82 10.49 35.34
CA LEU A 829 9.76 11.42 34.70
C LEU A 829 10.37 10.80 33.43
N SER A 830 10.78 9.53 33.48
CA SER A 830 11.33 8.82 32.32
C SER A 830 10.31 8.74 31.17
N SER A 831 9.04 8.45 31.49
CA SER A 831 7.94 8.42 30.53
C SER A 831 7.68 9.78 29.88
N ALA A 832 7.77 10.87 30.64
CA ALA A 832 7.51 12.23 30.13
C ALA A 832 8.55 12.67 29.08
N LEU A 833 9.82 12.27 29.24
CA LEU A 833 10.90 12.59 28.29
C LEU A 833 10.68 11.92 26.93
N LYS A 834 10.36 10.62 26.95
CA LYS A 834 10.02 9.83 25.77
C LYS A 834 8.78 10.36 25.04
N ASN A 835 7.69 10.61 25.77
CA ASN A 835 6.39 10.88 25.17
C ASN A 835 6.21 12.34 24.71
N ASN A 836 6.88 13.31 25.36
CA ASN A 836 6.73 14.72 25.02
C ASN A 836 7.94 15.32 24.30
N ILE A 837 9.17 15.03 24.76
CA ILE A 837 10.39 15.71 24.33
C ILE A 837 11.03 15.03 23.12
N ILE A 838 11.16 13.70 23.10
CA ILE A 838 11.82 12.95 22.02
C ILE A 838 10.82 12.67 20.87
N GLN A 839 10.24 13.75 20.34
CA GLN A 839 9.17 13.73 19.34
C GLN A 839 9.49 14.69 18.19
N ILE A 840 8.89 14.44 17.02
CA ILE A 840 8.98 15.32 15.84
C ILE A 840 7.75 16.23 15.74
N SER A 841 7.93 17.49 15.34
CA SER A 841 6.86 18.43 15.02
C SER A 841 7.13 19.23 13.74
N HIS A 842 6.04 19.67 13.10
CA HIS A 842 6.04 20.60 11.96
C HIS A 842 4.63 21.20 11.79
N GLU A 843 4.32 21.86 10.66
CA GLU A 843 3.08 22.62 10.49
C GLU A 843 1.80 21.76 10.55
N LYS A 844 1.88 20.49 10.10
CA LYS A 844 0.76 19.55 10.18
C LYS A 844 0.66 18.85 11.55
N ILE A 845 1.76 18.77 12.32
CA ILE A 845 1.87 18.04 13.60
C ILE A 845 2.33 18.99 14.71
N ASN A 846 1.35 19.59 15.40
CA ASN A 846 1.59 20.68 16.36
C ASN A 846 1.82 20.16 17.81
N ASN A 847 3.01 19.61 18.08
CA ASN A 847 3.50 19.38 19.44
C ASN A 847 4.50 20.47 19.85
N VAL A 848 4.14 21.30 20.82
CA VAL A 848 4.94 22.45 21.30
C VAL A 848 6.16 22.02 22.14
N TYR A 849 6.14 20.82 22.71
CA TYR A 849 7.23 20.29 23.56
C TYR A 849 8.18 19.35 22.82
N ALA A 850 7.90 19.05 21.54
CA ALA A 850 8.73 18.21 20.69
C ALA A 850 10.11 18.85 20.44
N GLY A 851 11.17 18.13 20.80
CA GLY A 851 12.55 18.56 20.62
C GLY A 851 13.01 18.60 19.15
N PHE A 852 12.36 17.89 18.22
CA PHE A 852 12.72 17.88 16.81
C PHE A 852 11.69 18.64 15.94
N ASN A 853 11.85 19.98 15.82
CA ASN A 853 10.88 20.84 15.12
C ASN A 853 11.37 21.26 13.72
N TYR A 854 10.60 20.95 12.68
CA TYR A 854 10.89 21.25 11.26
C TYR A 854 9.88 22.22 10.61
N GLY A 855 9.25 23.07 11.42
CA GLY A 855 8.26 24.07 10.98
C GLY A 855 8.82 25.19 10.07
N THR A 856 8.31 25.22 8.84
CA THR A 856 8.60 26.22 7.80
C THR A 856 7.33 26.93 7.32
N ASN A 857 7.48 27.88 6.40
CA ASN A 857 6.38 28.59 5.73
C ASN A 857 6.83 29.02 4.31
N ASP A 858 5.90 29.52 3.50
CA ASP A 858 6.19 29.93 2.11
C ASP A 858 7.31 30.99 2.03
N GLU A 859 7.40 31.91 2.99
CA GLU A 859 8.47 32.91 3.07
C GLU A 859 9.85 32.27 3.27
N LYS A 860 10.02 31.42 4.28
CA LYS A 860 11.27 30.69 4.54
C LYS A 860 11.67 29.80 3.35
N LEU A 861 10.71 29.09 2.77
CA LEU A 861 10.96 28.23 1.60
C LEU A 861 11.30 29.02 0.35
N TYR A 862 10.69 30.19 0.15
CA TYR A 862 11.01 31.05 -0.99
C TYR A 862 12.38 31.71 -0.84
N MET A 863 12.77 32.11 0.37
CA MET A 863 14.12 32.61 0.64
C MET A 863 15.18 31.52 0.38
N PHE A 864 14.95 30.29 0.87
CA PHE A 864 15.80 29.14 0.56
C PHE A 864 15.86 28.86 -0.95
N TYR A 865 14.71 28.88 -1.61
CA TYR A 865 14.61 28.68 -3.06
C TYR A 865 15.45 29.70 -3.83
N LEU A 866 15.35 30.98 -3.51
CA LEU A 866 16.15 32.05 -4.13
C LEU A 866 17.66 31.93 -3.83
N GLU A 867 18.04 31.51 -2.62
CA GLU A 867 19.44 31.32 -2.23
C GLU A 867 20.12 30.17 -3.00
N PHE A 868 19.38 29.10 -3.26
CA PHE A 868 19.91 27.87 -3.87
C PHE A 868 19.51 27.64 -5.33
N PHE A 869 18.72 28.54 -5.94
CA PHE A 869 18.19 28.42 -7.32
C PHE A 869 19.24 28.02 -8.36
N ASP A 870 20.38 28.71 -8.39
CA ASP A 870 21.45 28.46 -9.36
C ASP A 870 22.15 27.09 -9.19
N LYS A 871 21.88 26.37 -8.09
CA LYS A 871 22.42 25.03 -7.82
C LYS A 871 21.48 23.90 -8.25
N PHE A 872 20.26 24.20 -8.70
CA PHE A 872 19.32 23.20 -9.20
C PHE A 872 19.63 22.81 -10.66
N GLN A 873 20.80 22.19 -10.88
CA GLN A 873 21.28 21.80 -12.22
C GLN A 873 20.88 20.37 -12.61
N SER A 874 20.77 19.46 -11.63
CA SER A 874 20.42 18.05 -11.84
C SER A 874 19.54 17.49 -10.71
N THR A 875 18.85 16.37 -10.98
CA THR A 875 17.98 15.67 -10.01
C THR A 875 18.77 15.32 -8.76
N GLU A 876 19.97 14.80 -9.01
CA GLU A 876 20.89 14.30 -8.01
C GLU A 876 21.40 15.43 -7.11
N GLU A 877 21.97 16.50 -7.69
CA GLU A 877 22.49 17.65 -6.94
C GLU A 877 21.40 18.36 -6.11
N THR A 878 20.16 18.40 -6.61
CA THR A 878 19.07 19.06 -5.89
C THR A 878 18.58 18.23 -4.71
N ILE A 879 18.42 16.92 -4.89
CA ILE A 879 18.06 16.02 -3.79
C ILE A 879 19.18 16.01 -2.74
N ASP A 880 20.45 15.96 -3.16
CA ASP A 880 21.61 16.08 -2.26
C ASP A 880 21.56 17.38 -1.46
N LEU A 881 21.30 18.52 -2.11
CA LEU A 881 21.21 19.82 -1.44
C LEU A 881 20.10 19.84 -0.37
N LEU A 882 18.92 19.28 -0.69
CA LEU A 882 17.79 19.22 0.24
C LEU A 882 18.05 18.28 1.43
N LEU A 883 18.59 17.07 1.18
CA LEU A 883 18.92 16.11 2.24
C LEU A 883 20.05 16.63 3.14
N ASN A 884 21.05 17.32 2.58
CA ASN A 884 22.09 18.00 3.35
C ASN A 884 21.55 19.14 4.22
N HIS A 885 20.60 19.93 3.71
CA HIS A 885 19.95 21.00 4.49
C HIS A 885 19.16 20.45 5.69
N LEU A 886 18.35 19.41 5.47
CA LEU A 886 17.60 18.75 6.54
C LEU A 886 18.54 18.15 7.59
N SER A 887 19.59 17.44 7.16
CA SER A 887 20.59 16.85 8.06
C SER A 887 21.38 17.89 8.87
N THR A 888 21.69 19.04 8.27
CA THR A 888 22.33 20.17 8.98
C THR A 888 21.38 20.73 10.06
N THR A 889 20.08 20.83 9.74
CA THR A 889 19.04 21.28 10.67
C THR A 889 18.89 20.31 11.85
N THR A 890 18.87 19.00 11.58
CA THR A 890 18.84 17.96 12.61
C THR A 890 20.06 18.00 13.54
N ASN A 891 21.26 18.17 13.00
CA ASN A 891 22.49 18.31 13.80
C ASN A 891 22.47 19.54 14.71
N PHE A 892 21.94 20.67 14.23
CA PHE A 892 21.79 21.87 15.05
C PHE A 892 20.90 21.59 16.27
N ILE A 893 19.70 21.02 16.05
CA ILE A 893 18.72 20.66 17.09
C ILE A 893 19.33 19.75 18.17
N ILE A 894 20.07 18.72 17.75
CA ILE A 894 20.75 17.78 18.65
C ILE A 894 21.70 18.51 19.60
N CYS A 895 22.56 19.38 19.05
CA CYS A 895 23.62 20.06 19.79
C CYS A 895 23.10 21.21 20.66
N SER A 896 22.09 21.96 20.22
CA SER A 896 21.57 23.10 20.99
C SER A 896 20.56 22.67 22.05
N ASP A 897 19.62 21.79 21.70
CA ASP A 897 18.38 21.64 22.46
C ASP A 897 18.37 20.34 23.26
N ILE A 898 18.67 19.19 22.64
CA ILE A 898 18.50 17.86 23.28
C ILE A 898 19.64 17.54 24.24
N GLY A 899 20.90 17.67 23.81
CA GLY A 899 22.06 17.29 24.62
C GLY A 899 22.16 18.08 25.94
N ASN A 900 21.93 19.40 25.88
CA ASN A 900 21.95 20.26 27.05
C ASN A 900 20.76 19.98 27.98
N PHE A 901 19.55 19.76 27.43
CA PHE A 901 18.37 19.46 28.21
C PHE A 901 18.51 18.17 29.03
N LEU A 902 19.08 17.11 28.44
CA LEU A 902 19.33 15.84 29.14
C LEU A 902 20.36 15.99 30.27
N LYS A 903 21.49 16.67 30.03
CA LYS A 903 22.56 16.81 31.03
C LYS A 903 22.20 17.76 32.17
N ASP A 904 21.53 18.87 31.87
CA ASP A 904 21.28 19.93 32.84
C ASP A 904 19.86 19.94 33.42
N THR A 905 18.83 19.72 32.61
CA THR A 905 17.43 19.87 33.06
C THR A 905 16.91 18.56 33.63
N VAL A 906 17.12 17.45 32.91
CA VAL A 906 16.64 16.13 33.34
C VAL A 906 17.35 15.65 34.61
N PHE A 907 18.68 15.76 34.67
CA PHE A 907 19.44 15.38 35.87
C PHE A 907 18.93 16.10 37.12
N LYS A 908 18.66 17.42 37.04
CA LYS A 908 18.15 18.22 38.16
C LYS A 908 16.74 17.81 38.62
N GLU A 909 15.88 17.30 37.73
CA GLU A 909 14.58 16.77 38.16
C GLU A 909 14.73 15.42 38.87
N PHE A 910 15.60 14.52 38.41
CA PHE A 910 15.91 13.29 39.16
C PHE A 910 16.63 13.56 40.49
N GLU A 911 17.54 14.54 40.54
CA GLU A 911 18.20 14.97 41.78
C GLU A 911 17.17 15.40 42.84
N LYS A 912 16.16 16.20 42.46
CA LYS A 912 15.05 16.56 43.36
C LYS A 912 14.29 15.34 43.88
N ILE A 913 14.04 14.34 43.02
CA ILE A 913 13.32 13.11 43.41
C ILE A 913 14.14 12.31 44.44
N VAL A 914 15.46 12.18 44.25
CA VAL A 914 16.36 11.53 45.23
C VAL A 914 16.43 12.32 46.55
N GLN A 915 16.56 13.66 46.49
CA GLN A 915 16.56 14.50 47.70
C GLN A 915 15.22 14.43 48.45
N GLN A 916 14.10 14.31 47.74
CA GLN A 916 12.78 14.10 48.35
C GLN A 916 12.70 12.76 49.10
N PHE A 917 13.25 11.66 48.55
CA PHE A 917 13.37 10.38 49.26
C PHE A 917 14.22 10.56 50.52
N ILE A 918 15.44 11.10 50.40
CA ILE A 918 16.35 11.33 51.54
C ILE A 918 15.66 12.11 52.67
N SER A 919 14.90 13.17 52.34
CA SER A 919 14.21 14.00 53.33
C SER A 919 13.07 13.30 54.08
N GLN A 920 12.61 12.14 53.61
CA GLN A 920 11.50 11.38 54.19
C GLN A 920 11.95 10.10 54.91
N LEU A 921 13.26 9.89 55.06
CA LEU A 921 13.83 8.76 55.81
C LEU A 921 13.75 8.98 57.33
N PRO A 922 13.52 7.91 58.13
CA PRO A 922 13.52 7.99 59.58
C PRO A 922 14.95 8.17 60.15
N ASN A 923 15.08 8.95 61.23
CA ASN A 923 16.37 9.33 61.82
C ASN A 923 17.10 8.20 62.57
N ASN A 924 16.46 7.04 62.76
CA ASN A 924 16.92 5.92 63.59
C ASN A 924 17.27 4.66 62.77
N LEU A 925 17.54 4.80 61.47
CA LEU A 925 17.96 3.70 60.60
C LEU A 925 19.31 3.10 61.03
N PRO A 926 19.47 1.76 61.05
CA PRO A 926 20.78 1.14 61.24
C PRO A 926 21.75 1.47 60.10
N ASN A 927 22.98 1.87 60.43
CA ASN A 927 24.01 2.22 59.43
C ASN A 927 24.41 1.03 58.53
N GLU A 928 24.22 -0.19 59.01
CA GLU A 928 24.65 -1.46 58.39
C GLU A 928 23.87 -1.82 57.11
N ILE A 929 22.87 -1.01 56.73
CA ILE A 929 21.97 -1.26 55.59
C ILE A 929 22.23 -0.30 54.40
N TYR A 930 23.15 0.65 54.57
CA TYR A 930 23.76 1.46 53.50
C TYR A 930 22.80 2.23 52.55
N LEU A 931 21.54 2.46 52.95
CA LEU A 931 20.52 3.10 52.09
C LEU A 931 20.92 4.51 51.62
N LEU A 932 21.47 5.34 52.51
CA LEU A 932 21.95 6.69 52.17
C LEU A 932 23.16 6.64 51.22
N GLU A 933 24.06 5.67 51.36
CA GLU A 933 25.19 5.51 50.44
C GLU A 933 24.71 5.11 49.06
N LYS A 934 23.78 4.14 48.98
CA LYS A 934 23.10 3.73 47.74
C LYS A 934 22.40 4.92 47.06
N LEU A 935 21.66 5.75 47.80
CA LEU A 935 20.96 6.92 47.24
C LEU A 935 21.92 7.99 46.69
N ASN A 936 23.11 8.16 47.26
CA ASN A 936 24.13 9.08 46.71
C ASN A 936 24.90 8.44 45.54
N GLN A 937 25.15 7.13 45.61
CA GLN A 937 25.76 6.38 44.52
C GLN A 937 24.87 6.37 43.27
N SER A 938 23.54 6.31 43.42
CA SER A 938 22.61 6.34 42.29
C SER A 938 22.67 7.66 41.51
N LEU A 939 22.86 8.81 42.18
CA LEU A 939 23.08 10.10 41.49
C LEU A 939 24.36 10.10 40.65
N THR A 940 25.43 9.48 41.15
CA THR A 940 26.70 9.38 40.41
C THR A 940 26.54 8.46 39.19
N ASN A 941 25.92 7.29 39.39
CA ASN A 941 25.61 6.35 38.31
C ASN A 941 24.62 6.95 37.29
N LEU A 942 23.67 7.78 37.72
CA LEU A 942 22.70 8.47 36.87
C LEU A 942 23.39 9.51 35.98
N GLN A 943 24.34 10.28 36.51
CA GLN A 943 25.12 11.23 35.70
C GLN A 943 25.82 10.49 34.55
N PHE A 944 26.51 9.39 34.83
CA PHE A 944 27.14 8.57 33.80
C PHE A 944 26.13 7.96 32.81
N SER A 945 24.96 7.52 33.29
CA SER A 945 23.88 6.99 32.44
C SER A 945 23.29 8.06 31.51
N LEU A 946 23.03 9.27 32.00
CA LEU A 946 22.56 10.40 31.18
C LEU A 946 23.62 10.92 30.22
N ASP A 947 24.90 10.88 30.60
CA ASP A 947 26.00 11.16 29.67
C ASP A 947 26.08 10.09 28.56
N GLU A 948 25.96 8.79 28.87
CA GLU A 948 25.86 7.73 27.86
C GLU A 948 24.63 7.89 26.95
N ILE A 949 23.47 8.21 27.51
CA ILE A 949 22.24 8.52 26.76
C ILE A 949 22.42 9.73 25.85
N SER A 950 23.21 10.73 26.27
CA SER A 950 23.49 11.90 25.40
C SER A 950 24.31 11.52 24.16
N GLU A 951 25.18 10.51 24.24
CA GLU A 951 25.94 10.00 23.10
C GLU A 951 25.05 9.24 22.08
N TRP A 952 23.82 8.88 22.45
CA TRP A 952 22.86 8.27 21.52
C TRP A 952 22.35 9.26 20.46
N PHE A 953 22.40 10.56 20.76
CA PHE A 953 21.96 11.63 19.88
C PHE A 953 23.14 12.17 19.07
N TRP A 954 23.55 11.39 18.08
CA TRP A 954 24.51 11.80 17.05
C TRP A 954 23.96 11.38 15.70
N LEU A 955 23.74 12.32 14.77
CA LEU A 955 23.13 11.99 13.48
C LEU A 955 24.16 11.36 12.55
N GLU A 956 23.96 10.08 12.26
CA GLU A 956 24.70 9.36 11.23
C GLU A 956 23.91 9.39 9.92
N THR A 957 24.53 9.93 8.86
CA THR A 957 23.88 10.29 7.57
C THR A 957 24.36 9.46 6.39
N SER A 958 25.67 9.18 6.34
CA SER A 958 26.21 8.07 5.56
C SER A 958 25.77 6.77 6.23
N SER A 959 25.39 5.76 5.45
CA SER A 959 25.17 4.43 6.03
C SER A 959 26.35 4.01 6.93
N SER A 960 26.08 3.63 8.18
CA SER A 960 27.01 2.85 9.00
C SER A 960 27.11 1.44 8.40
N SER A 961 27.67 1.41 7.20
CA SER A 961 27.96 0.24 6.37
C SER A 961 29.18 -0.51 6.86
N GLN A 962 29.44 -0.43 8.18
CA GLN A 962 30.21 -1.44 8.88
C GLN A 962 29.33 -2.68 8.96
N LEU A 963 29.45 -3.43 7.89
CA LEU A 963 29.02 -4.79 7.71
C LEU A 963 29.75 -5.61 8.79
N LEU A 964 29.00 -5.92 9.85
CA LEU A 964 29.45 -6.64 11.03
C LEU A 964 28.79 -8.00 11.03
N LEU A 965 29.55 -8.99 11.45
CA LEU A 965 29.10 -10.37 11.45
C LEU A 965 27.82 -10.54 12.30
N LEU A 966 26.74 -11.09 11.74
CA LEU A 966 25.43 -11.29 12.42
C LEU A 966 25.54 -11.97 13.78
N GLU A 967 26.32 -13.04 13.92
CA GLU A 967 26.59 -13.66 15.23
C GLU A 967 27.11 -12.65 16.25
N ASP A 968 27.96 -11.72 15.82
CA ASP A 968 28.45 -10.64 16.66
C ASP A 968 27.33 -9.72 17.10
N VAL A 969 26.50 -9.31 16.15
CA VAL A 969 25.36 -8.43 16.36
C VAL A 969 24.35 -9.08 17.31
N ILE A 970 24.13 -10.39 17.23
CA ILE A 970 23.15 -11.07 18.09
C ILE A 970 23.69 -11.29 19.50
N ASN A 971 24.87 -11.90 19.65
CA ASN A 971 25.47 -12.05 20.98
C ASN A 971 25.70 -10.68 21.64
N ALA A 972 26.01 -9.62 20.85
CA ALA A 972 26.08 -8.25 21.32
C ALA A 972 24.74 -7.76 21.90
N SER A 973 23.62 -8.02 21.22
CA SER A 973 22.29 -7.69 21.75
C SER A 973 21.94 -8.41 23.04
N ILE A 974 22.33 -9.67 23.17
CA ILE A 974 22.07 -10.43 24.38
C ILE A 974 22.89 -9.83 25.53
N GLU A 975 24.16 -9.49 25.28
CA GLU A 975 25.02 -8.83 26.28
C GLU A 975 24.54 -7.41 26.62
N ILE A 976 23.99 -6.65 25.66
CA ILE A 976 23.38 -5.33 25.90
C ILE A 976 22.10 -5.47 26.71
N THR A 977 21.23 -6.41 26.37
CA THR A 977 19.96 -6.64 27.07
C THR A 977 20.21 -7.14 28.49
N GLN A 978 21.18 -8.03 28.70
CA GLN A 978 21.57 -8.50 30.04
C GLN A 978 22.01 -7.35 30.97
N ARG A 979 22.59 -6.26 30.42
CA ARG A 979 22.92 -5.05 31.20
C ARG A 979 21.71 -4.17 31.50
N LEU A 980 20.76 -4.08 30.56
CA LEU A 980 19.53 -3.31 30.72
C LEU A 980 18.57 -3.95 31.73
N TYR A 981 18.63 -5.27 31.90
CA TYR A 981 17.82 -6.06 32.82
C TYR A 981 18.70 -7.01 33.62
N ASN A 982 19.44 -6.47 34.60
CA ASN A 982 20.46 -7.20 35.33
C ASN A 982 19.92 -8.14 36.43
N THR A 983 18.64 -8.00 36.80
CA THR A 983 17.96 -8.78 37.84
C THR A 983 17.57 -10.19 37.37
N ILE A 984 17.46 -10.40 36.05
CA ILE A 984 17.06 -11.67 35.44
C ILE A 984 18.19 -12.15 34.53
N GLN A 985 18.73 -13.34 34.81
CA GLN A 985 19.80 -13.92 33.99
C GLN A 985 19.23 -14.46 32.67
N ILE A 986 19.85 -14.10 31.54
CA ILE A 986 19.52 -14.57 30.19
C ILE A 986 20.38 -15.80 29.85
N ASP A 987 19.76 -16.96 29.82
CA ASP A 987 20.34 -18.22 29.36
C ASP A 987 19.92 -18.45 27.89
N TYR A 988 20.87 -18.38 26.95
CA TYR A 988 20.56 -18.29 25.52
C TYR A 988 21.22 -19.35 24.63
N ASP A 989 20.57 -19.66 23.52
CA ASP A 989 21.09 -20.45 22.41
C ASP A 989 21.10 -19.59 21.15
N LEU A 990 22.12 -19.73 20.29
CA LEU A 990 22.29 -18.91 19.10
C LEU A 990 22.75 -19.75 17.90
N ARG A 991 21.93 -19.76 16.85
CA ARG A 991 22.18 -20.47 15.58
C ARG A 991 21.93 -19.52 14.42
N ILE A 992 22.76 -19.60 13.39
CA ILE A 992 22.76 -18.67 12.27
C ILE A 992 23.24 -19.41 11.02
N ASN A 993 22.64 -19.07 9.87
CA ASN A 993 22.75 -19.83 8.62
C ASN A 993 23.36 -19.05 7.43
N GLU A 994 23.95 -17.85 7.62
CA GLU A 994 24.95 -17.29 6.67
C GLU A 994 26.23 -17.00 7.41
N LYS A 995 27.25 -17.80 7.14
CA LYS A 995 28.37 -18.01 8.06
C LYS A 995 29.40 -16.83 7.89
N GLN A 996 29.37 -16.06 6.81
CA GLN A 996 29.91 -14.68 6.78
C GLN A 996 28.84 -13.63 6.51
N MET A 997 27.60 -13.83 6.99
CA MET A 997 26.58 -12.76 7.02
C MET A 997 27.17 -11.58 7.76
N LEU A 998 27.63 -10.60 7.01
CA LEU A 998 27.83 -9.29 7.52
C LEU A 998 26.46 -8.61 7.41
N VAL A 999 25.89 -8.30 8.56
CA VAL A 999 24.69 -7.49 8.66
C VAL A 999 25.05 -6.10 9.12
N TYR A 1000 24.11 -5.20 8.95
CA TYR A 1000 24.18 -3.89 9.55
C TYR A 1000 24.01 -4.02 11.07
N SER A 1001 24.81 -3.25 11.80
CA SER A 1001 24.78 -3.14 13.26
C SER A 1001 23.39 -2.76 13.82
N SER A 1002 22.54 -2.17 12.98
CA SER A 1002 21.12 -1.86 13.22
C SER A 1002 20.28 -3.06 13.65
N LEU A 1003 20.68 -4.30 13.34
CA LEU A 1003 19.99 -5.48 13.86
C LEU A 1003 20.04 -5.59 15.38
N ILE A 1004 21.01 -4.97 16.07
CA ILE A 1004 21.07 -5.05 17.54
C ILE A 1004 19.78 -4.59 18.21
N TYR A 1005 19.13 -3.56 17.64
CA TYR A 1005 17.92 -2.99 18.20
C TYR A 1005 16.70 -3.93 18.04
N VAL A 1006 16.66 -4.75 16.98
CA VAL A 1006 15.62 -5.79 16.79
C VAL A 1006 15.65 -6.79 17.94
N PHE A 1007 16.84 -7.35 18.18
CA PHE A 1007 17.07 -8.34 19.23
C PHE A 1007 16.83 -7.76 20.63
N ASN A 1008 17.30 -6.53 20.90
CA ASN A 1008 17.04 -5.87 22.17
C ASN A 1008 15.54 -5.69 22.44
N ILE A 1009 14.73 -5.39 21.41
CA ILE A 1009 13.27 -5.28 21.58
C ILE A 1009 12.65 -6.65 21.91
N LEU A 1010 13.10 -7.74 21.26
CA LEU A 1010 12.63 -9.09 21.57
C LEU A 1010 12.95 -9.50 23.01
N PHE A 1011 14.22 -9.34 23.40
CA PHE A 1011 14.69 -9.78 24.71
C PHE A 1011 14.11 -8.91 25.84
N SER A 1012 13.88 -7.61 25.59
CA SER A 1012 13.13 -6.75 26.52
C SER A 1012 11.67 -7.18 26.67
N ASN A 1013 10.97 -7.50 25.57
CA ASN A 1013 9.60 -7.99 25.62
C ASN A 1013 9.51 -9.34 26.36
N ALA A 1014 10.48 -10.23 26.10
CA ALA A 1014 10.63 -11.49 26.81
C ALA A 1014 10.71 -11.26 28.32
N ILE A 1015 11.63 -10.41 28.78
CA ILE A 1015 11.85 -10.13 30.20
C ILE A 1015 10.64 -9.47 30.85
N ILE A 1016 10.16 -8.36 30.29
CA ILE A 1016 9.06 -7.55 30.86
C ILE A 1016 7.76 -8.36 31.00
N HIS A 1017 7.47 -9.24 30.04
CA HIS A 1017 6.22 -10.02 30.03
C HIS A 1017 6.35 -11.44 30.60
N SER A 1018 7.55 -11.86 31.01
CA SER A 1018 7.77 -13.18 31.62
C SER A 1018 7.11 -13.31 33.01
N GLY A 1019 7.23 -12.28 33.86
CA GLY A 1019 6.89 -12.39 35.28
C GLY A 1019 7.69 -13.47 36.02
N LEU A 1020 8.92 -13.74 35.57
CA LEU A 1020 9.92 -14.57 36.25
C LEU A 1020 10.94 -13.67 36.93
N ASP A 1021 11.40 -14.05 38.12
CA ASP A 1021 12.19 -13.13 38.97
C ASP A 1021 13.71 -13.37 38.93
N GLU A 1022 14.20 -14.54 38.48
CA GLU A 1022 15.64 -14.90 38.55
C GLU A 1022 16.31 -15.26 37.20
N THR A 1023 15.64 -16.01 36.32
CA THR A 1023 16.26 -16.52 35.08
C THR A 1023 15.26 -16.66 33.96
N ILE A 1024 15.58 -16.05 32.83
CA ILE A 1024 14.86 -16.18 31.56
C ILE A 1024 15.72 -16.96 30.57
N LYS A 1025 15.10 -17.89 29.84
CA LYS A 1025 15.72 -18.59 28.72
C LYS A 1025 15.37 -17.86 27.44
N ILE A 1026 16.30 -17.71 26.50
CA ILE A 1026 16.11 -16.99 25.24
C ILE A 1026 16.76 -17.77 24.09
N GLU A 1027 16.00 -18.57 23.35
CA GLU A 1027 16.50 -19.37 22.21
C GLU A 1027 16.42 -18.54 20.93
N ILE A 1028 17.52 -18.42 20.18
CA ILE A 1028 17.66 -17.49 19.05
C ILE A 1028 18.12 -18.22 17.78
N ASP A 1029 17.24 -18.34 16.80
CA ASP A 1029 17.41 -19.27 15.67
C ASP A 1029 17.30 -18.53 14.33
N VAL A 1030 18.43 -18.36 13.64
CA VAL A 1030 18.62 -17.40 12.54
C VAL A 1030 18.81 -18.11 11.18
N SER A 1031 17.73 -18.67 10.66
CA SER A 1031 17.69 -19.66 9.55
C SER A 1031 17.02 -19.17 8.25
N VAL A 1032 17.52 -19.61 7.09
CA VAL A 1032 17.04 -19.14 5.77
C VAL A 1032 15.68 -19.74 5.40
N PHE A 1033 14.63 -19.09 5.82
CA PHE A 1033 13.25 -19.49 5.74
C PHE A 1033 12.59 -19.12 4.41
N GLU A 1034 11.88 -20.10 3.82
CA GLU A 1034 11.32 -20.01 2.46
C GLU A 1034 12.33 -19.55 1.39
N GLU A 1035 13.62 -19.89 1.58
CA GLU A 1035 14.75 -19.57 0.66
C GLU A 1035 15.06 -18.07 0.47
N LYS A 1036 14.23 -17.19 1.03
CA LYS A 1036 14.11 -15.79 0.62
C LYS A 1036 14.56 -14.83 1.73
N TYR A 1037 14.74 -15.37 2.94
CA TYR A 1037 14.67 -14.62 4.17
C TYR A 1037 15.41 -15.31 5.32
N VAL A 1038 16.07 -14.64 6.28
CA VAL A 1038 16.63 -15.31 7.47
C VAL A 1038 15.73 -15.18 8.69
N ARG A 1039 14.76 -16.08 8.87
CA ARG A 1039 13.99 -16.26 10.12
C ARG A 1039 14.90 -16.11 11.32
N ILE A 1040 14.63 -15.17 12.22
CA ILE A 1040 15.15 -15.13 13.59
C ILE A 1040 14.01 -15.51 14.53
N ASP A 1041 13.91 -16.77 14.95
CA ASP A 1041 13.16 -17.08 16.17
C ASP A 1041 13.84 -16.48 17.39
N VAL A 1042 13.06 -15.97 18.35
CA VAL A 1042 13.49 -15.56 19.69
C VAL A 1042 12.43 -15.98 20.72
N LYS A 1043 12.74 -17.01 21.51
CA LYS A 1043 11.78 -17.71 22.35
C LYS A 1043 12.14 -17.69 23.83
N ASN A 1044 11.18 -17.39 24.70
CA ASN A 1044 11.38 -17.30 26.14
C ASN A 1044 10.32 -17.98 27.03
N ASN A 1045 10.69 -18.20 28.29
CA ASN A 1045 9.81 -18.71 29.35
C ASN A 1045 9.09 -17.58 30.12
N PHE A 1046 8.01 -17.94 30.81
CA PHE A 1046 7.22 -17.06 31.67
C PHE A 1046 6.60 -17.82 32.88
N SER A 1047 6.07 -17.10 33.86
CA SER A 1047 5.53 -17.64 35.12
C SER A 1047 4.13 -18.24 35.02
N SER A 1048 3.88 -19.35 35.72
CA SER A 1048 2.59 -20.06 35.73
C SER A 1048 1.42 -19.29 36.38
N ASN A 1049 1.68 -18.17 37.05
CA ASN A 1049 0.65 -17.27 37.54
C ASN A 1049 0.29 -16.15 36.54
N ASN A 1050 1.08 -15.98 35.47
CA ASN A 1050 0.85 -14.99 34.43
C ASN A 1050 -0.13 -15.53 33.36
N ASN A 1051 -1.39 -15.06 33.42
CA ASN A 1051 -2.35 -15.30 32.34
C ASN A 1051 -2.03 -14.40 31.13
N LEU A 1052 -1.09 -14.85 30.29
CA LEU A 1052 -0.76 -14.15 29.05
C LEU A 1052 -1.94 -14.11 28.08
N ASN A 1053 -2.44 -12.90 27.83
CA ASN A 1053 -3.59 -12.68 26.95
C ASN A 1053 -3.18 -12.93 25.50
N SER A 1054 -3.47 -14.13 25.00
CA SER A 1054 -3.05 -14.56 23.67
C SER A 1054 -3.53 -13.66 22.53
N LYS A 1055 -4.60 -12.86 22.73
CA LYS A 1055 -5.18 -11.97 21.70
C LYS A 1055 -4.18 -11.00 21.06
N ASN A 1056 -3.43 -10.21 21.84
CA ASN A 1056 -2.62 -9.12 21.27
C ASN A 1056 -1.54 -9.68 20.33
N LEU A 1057 -0.85 -10.72 20.78
CA LEU A 1057 0.13 -11.41 19.94
C LEU A 1057 -0.53 -12.16 18.77
N LYS A 1058 -1.77 -12.67 18.94
CA LYS A 1058 -2.57 -13.23 17.84
C LYS A 1058 -2.82 -12.20 16.76
N GLU A 1059 -3.19 -10.98 17.15
CA GLU A 1059 -3.28 -9.83 16.25
C GLU A 1059 -1.92 -9.50 15.62
N VAL A 1060 -0.80 -9.54 16.34
CA VAL A 1060 0.52 -9.28 15.75
C VAL A 1060 0.88 -10.33 14.70
N LYS A 1061 0.67 -11.62 14.95
CA LYS A 1061 0.91 -12.72 13.99
C LYS A 1061 -0.07 -12.70 12.81
N GLU A 1062 -1.35 -12.45 13.07
CA GLU A 1062 -2.37 -12.31 12.02
C GLU A 1062 -2.13 -11.06 11.14
N ASN A 1063 -1.46 -10.01 11.65
CA ASN A 1063 -1.18 -8.75 10.93
C ASN A 1063 0.30 -8.50 10.57
N TRP A 1064 1.25 -9.37 10.91
CA TRP A 1064 2.68 -9.05 10.73
C TRP A 1064 3.06 -8.90 9.27
N THR A 1065 2.46 -9.69 8.40
CA THR A 1065 2.72 -9.67 6.97
C THR A 1065 2.17 -8.39 6.33
N ASP A 1066 1.19 -7.76 6.97
CA ASP A 1066 0.46 -6.61 6.44
C ASP A 1066 1.27 -5.31 6.53
N LEU A 1067 1.89 -4.94 5.41
CA LEU A 1067 2.67 -3.71 5.27
C LEU A 1067 1.82 -2.43 5.51
N LYS A 1068 0.49 -2.50 5.46
CA LYS A 1068 -0.39 -1.37 5.82
C LYS A 1068 -0.28 -1.01 7.30
N ASN A 1069 -0.04 -2.00 8.16
CA ASN A 1069 0.07 -1.84 9.61
C ASN A 1069 1.48 -1.40 10.09
N ILE A 1070 2.40 -1.02 9.20
CA ILE A 1070 3.69 -0.40 9.60
C ILE A 1070 3.47 0.94 10.32
N GLU A 1071 2.33 1.61 10.11
CA GLU A 1071 2.00 2.89 10.78
C GLU A 1071 1.97 2.80 12.31
N ARG A 1072 1.71 1.60 12.87
CA ARG A 1072 1.80 1.36 14.31
C ARG A 1072 3.24 1.33 14.85
N SER A 1073 4.28 1.30 14.01
CA SER A 1073 5.68 1.32 14.47
C SER A 1073 6.11 2.65 15.09
N ASN A 1074 5.40 3.74 14.84
CA ASN A 1074 5.73 5.06 15.39
C ASN A 1074 4.89 5.42 16.63
N VAL A 1075 3.92 4.56 16.99
CA VAL A 1075 3.07 4.68 18.19
C VAL A 1075 3.78 4.06 19.40
N GLU A 1076 3.61 4.64 20.59
CA GLU A 1076 4.19 4.12 21.83
C GLU A 1076 3.19 3.25 22.63
N GLY A 1077 3.66 2.09 23.10
CA GLY A 1077 2.85 1.11 23.84
C GLY A 1077 2.32 -0.02 22.94
N GLU A 1078 2.47 -1.27 23.39
CA GLU A 1078 2.08 -2.52 22.69
C GLU A 1078 2.58 -2.66 21.22
N SER A 1079 3.55 -1.84 20.81
CA SER A 1079 4.00 -1.67 19.43
C SER A 1079 5.38 -2.26 19.12
N GLY A 1080 6.07 -2.86 20.10
CA GLY A 1080 7.46 -3.34 19.95
C GLY A 1080 7.67 -4.27 18.75
N PHE A 1081 6.70 -5.13 18.46
CA PHE A 1081 6.75 -6.00 17.29
C PHE A 1081 6.60 -5.22 15.97
N HIS A 1082 5.73 -4.20 15.89
CA HIS A 1082 5.68 -3.29 14.74
C HIS A 1082 7.00 -2.49 14.55
N LYS A 1083 7.70 -2.17 15.66
CA LYS A 1083 9.00 -1.49 15.64
C LYS A 1083 10.12 -2.38 15.12
N ILE A 1084 10.21 -3.61 15.63
CA ILE A 1084 11.11 -4.65 15.09
C ILE A 1084 10.89 -4.80 13.59
N LYS A 1085 9.64 -5.05 13.19
CA LYS A 1085 9.22 -5.23 11.79
C LYS A 1085 9.80 -4.14 10.90
N ARG A 1086 9.76 -2.88 11.36
CA ARG A 1086 10.22 -1.71 10.63
C ARG A 1086 11.75 -1.59 10.54
N ILE A 1087 12.51 -1.81 11.63
CA ILE A 1087 13.99 -1.86 11.59
C ILE A 1087 14.46 -2.92 10.58
N MET A 1088 13.81 -4.08 10.67
CA MET A 1088 14.03 -5.22 9.80
C MET A 1088 13.89 -4.81 8.33
N ILE A 1089 12.78 -4.26 7.86
CA ILE A 1089 12.61 -4.02 6.40
C ILE A 1089 13.72 -3.12 5.82
N TYR A 1090 14.18 -2.12 6.57
CA TYR A 1090 14.78 -0.94 5.95
C TYR A 1090 16.16 -0.56 6.49
N GLU A 1091 16.44 -0.73 7.78
CA GLU A 1091 17.75 -0.35 8.33
C GLU A 1091 18.77 -1.47 8.23
N ALA A 1092 18.34 -2.70 8.46
CA ALA A 1092 19.15 -3.89 8.20
C ALA A 1092 18.77 -4.59 6.87
N LYS A 1093 17.76 -4.06 6.16
CA LYS A 1093 17.35 -4.40 4.78
C LYS A 1093 16.91 -5.86 4.64
N CYS A 1094 16.00 -6.22 5.54
CA CYS A 1094 15.76 -7.59 5.98
C CYS A 1094 14.41 -7.78 6.74
N ILE A 1095 13.24 -7.80 6.08
CA ILE A 1095 11.97 -8.26 6.68
C ILE A 1095 11.42 -9.48 5.95
N THR A 1096 10.41 -10.11 6.55
CA THR A 1096 9.48 -10.98 5.83
C THR A 1096 8.02 -10.72 6.13
N ASP A 1097 7.24 -11.35 5.26
CA ASP A 1097 5.83 -11.66 5.36
C ASP A 1097 5.49 -12.73 6.42
N LYS A 1098 6.35 -12.99 7.42
CA LYS A 1098 6.02 -13.80 8.59
C LYS A 1098 6.57 -13.21 9.86
N PHE A 1099 5.73 -13.36 10.87
CA PHE A 1099 6.07 -13.43 12.27
C PHE A 1099 5.20 -14.52 12.82
N ASP A 1100 5.74 -15.18 13.79
CA ASP A 1100 4.99 -16.13 14.56
C ASP A 1100 5.15 -15.77 16.03
N TYR A 1101 4.23 -16.25 16.83
CA TYR A 1101 4.42 -16.30 18.26
C TYR A 1101 3.62 -17.50 18.74
N GLU A 1102 4.00 -17.98 19.90
CA GLU A 1102 3.26 -19.06 20.52
C GLU A 1102 3.24 -18.83 22.02
N ILE A 1103 2.04 -18.63 22.58
CA ILE A 1103 1.83 -18.65 24.04
C ILE A 1103 1.31 -20.05 24.39
N THR A 1104 2.07 -20.73 25.23
CA THR A 1104 1.72 -21.99 25.91
C THR A 1104 1.81 -21.77 27.41
N ASP A 1105 1.28 -22.66 28.26
CA ASP A 1105 1.05 -22.43 29.70
C ASP A 1105 2.17 -21.68 30.47
N ASN A 1106 3.46 -21.86 30.10
CA ASN A 1106 4.62 -21.14 30.66
C ASN A 1106 5.65 -20.61 29.62
N HIS A 1107 5.38 -20.55 28.30
CA HIS A 1107 6.37 -20.04 27.30
C HIS A 1107 5.77 -19.18 26.18
N VAL A 1108 6.52 -18.14 25.77
CA VAL A 1108 6.30 -17.26 24.62
C VAL A 1108 7.41 -17.48 23.58
N ASN A 1109 7.09 -17.94 22.38
CA ASN A 1109 7.98 -17.73 21.22
C ASN A 1109 7.64 -16.39 20.56
N ILE A 1110 8.64 -15.69 20.02
CA ILE A 1110 8.50 -14.63 19.02
C ILE A 1110 9.39 -14.95 17.82
N SER A 1111 8.77 -15.24 16.68
CA SER A 1111 9.47 -15.49 15.43
C SER A 1111 9.53 -14.22 14.60
N LEU A 1112 10.72 -13.71 14.36
CA LEU A 1112 11.03 -12.68 13.38
C LEU A 1112 11.72 -13.29 12.18
N PHE A 1113 11.96 -12.49 11.13
CA PHE A 1113 12.57 -13.00 9.92
C PHE A 1113 13.23 -11.87 9.08
N LEU A 1114 14.45 -12.08 8.59
CA LEU A 1114 15.37 -11.17 7.84
C LEU A 1114 15.31 -11.37 6.30
N ILE A 1115 16.18 -10.72 5.50
CA ILE A 1115 16.46 -11.02 4.08
C ILE A 1115 17.92 -11.48 3.97
N TYR A 1116 18.16 -12.46 3.10
CA TYR A 1116 19.43 -13.17 2.92
C TYR A 1116 19.99 -12.81 1.55
N ASN A 1117 21.05 -12.00 1.51
CA ASN A 1117 21.68 -11.54 0.27
C ASN A 1117 23.11 -12.09 0.19
N LYS A 1118 23.25 -13.31 -0.34
CA LYS A 1118 24.54 -13.91 -0.71
C LYS A 1118 25.40 -12.89 -1.47
N THR A 1119 26.56 -12.52 -0.93
CA THR A 1119 27.44 -11.52 -1.55
C THR A 1119 28.49 -12.15 -2.42
#